data_AF-F5YAD3-F1
#
_entry.id   AF-F5YAD3-F1
#
_cell.length_a   1.000
_cell.length_b   1.000
_cell.length_c   1.000
_cell.angle_alpha   90.00
_cell.angle_beta   90.00
_cell.angle_gamma   90.00
#
_symmetry.space_group_name_H-M   'P 1'
#
loop_
_entity.id
_entity.type
_entity.pdbx_description
1 polymer ?
#
loop_
_entity_poly.entity_id
_entity_poly.type
_entity_poly.pdbx_seq_one_letter_code
_entity_poly.pdbx_strand_id
1 'polypeptide(L)'
;MLFFLRFRSQLRRTRPDLIADLEEVFAGAAKAAGGKFVSARRMLSASFDDSRIGFTLDIAIALENLNKKFAEARRELSGYALILGRDIPEGEAEHLARELSGGEFTGIWCSREIAGELETFGTFNKPFNSYCELKNVSPPRAQEPLSLYPYRDRIERALAQGGGKNTLLIGPEFMGKRDGLYHYCQSLLGGAPLLSIQFTPGDNSPSCFADALNPGLRAFLAASINKDRLEELDSLQSLIFKERIREELSPYAGFALRRFLKLLLLSYMETLSPRLPQAIIFLENPLEAEGMLVFREVWNSLENRDSFLVFGINSIPPDEGFREYGSLFPRILKFTADDMPGKNKLDIPQAILEPAYALALLGRYFPAWLFPQLFDEAGLNKALPMKAMELLGAEGLVEDNKPQPRISGFIARAEKALGERKETIKEMARGRILDWVNSHRLSPCFRLLKILSDLGGRAGDALILAAIRSDVCSSAFKGIENAIADKSFGPLVGEENAQALIWIFDTLRMLVHGTEQEIRVAFAVPVPELPEKSFVGFKAQIQANLTAFYLGAREKEQASECAKAALRINQGLKDGAIPAFRLFSLENVFKQRFSDALEYISFAVEQAEKSEAPEEILRSSYFASGIYFLYGNLAMAQRFAAKAEETAALLGCSEWGGRALFLRGRLLFEAGNYKEALELFESLIGTMPQGAVEAWAFRTRVFLNVTGASREKTASVPGPSAGRNSDALLFAAEAAFLAGEYREALALAESIIALELQDAGNESFFFTESPDWSSGFAQCEGMFIPPGALRARFARVYKALAQSRLLPSEELSAELRNEMQRLIREEIPADGDPNDAFYYYAWYSILQSTGAPQVDLGTAVSIAFKRLQRRASRIDSAEIRSAYVSNNYWNGALTLAAKEFKLI
;
A
#
# COMPACT_ATOMS: atom_id res chain seq x y z
N MET A 1 -5.11 14.30 -44.72
CA MET A 1 -5.61 13.08 -45.39
C MET A 1 -6.96 13.37 -46.02
N LEU A 2 -7.15 12.99 -47.27
CA LEU A 2 -8.33 13.31 -48.08
C LEU A 2 -8.79 12.03 -48.78
N PHE A 3 -10.03 11.62 -48.55
CA PHE A 3 -10.59 10.42 -49.15
C PHE A 3 -11.70 10.77 -50.14
N PHE A 4 -11.51 10.32 -51.38
CA PHE A 4 -12.40 10.53 -52.49
C PHE A 4 -12.88 9.19 -53.05
N LEU A 5 -14.20 9.09 -53.21
CA LEU A 5 -14.87 7.94 -53.81
C LEU A 5 -15.50 8.36 -55.13
N ARG A 6 -15.08 7.73 -56.22
CA ARG A 6 -15.69 7.97 -57.53
C ARG A 6 -17.14 7.50 -57.50
N PHE A 7 -18.05 8.36 -57.99
CA PHE A 7 -19.49 8.12 -57.94
C PHE A 7 -20.07 7.93 -56.52
N ARG A 8 -19.47 8.51 -55.46
CA ARG A 8 -19.97 8.44 -54.07
C ARG A 8 -21.48 8.68 -53.93
N SER A 9 -22.04 9.68 -54.63
CA SER A 9 -23.47 9.98 -54.59
C SER A 9 -24.35 8.87 -55.18
N GLN A 10 -23.85 8.13 -56.19
CA GLN A 10 -24.53 6.98 -56.77
C GLN A 10 -24.38 5.76 -55.88
N LEU A 11 -23.16 5.47 -55.40
CA LEU A 11 -22.90 4.37 -54.47
C LEU A 11 -23.71 4.52 -53.17
N ARG A 12 -23.88 5.74 -52.65
CA ARG A 12 -24.74 5.98 -51.48
C ARG A 12 -26.20 5.64 -51.72
N ARG A 13 -26.67 5.65 -52.98
CA ARG A 13 -28.03 5.23 -53.36
C ARG A 13 -28.12 3.72 -53.61
N THR A 14 -27.10 3.13 -54.22
CA THR A 14 -27.13 1.72 -54.66
C THR A 14 -26.54 0.74 -53.64
N ARG A 15 -25.64 1.20 -52.78
CA ARG A 15 -24.86 0.45 -51.78
C ARG A 15 -24.65 1.32 -50.52
N PRO A 16 -25.72 1.76 -49.83
CA PRO A 16 -25.60 2.66 -48.67
C PRO A 16 -24.73 2.07 -47.55
N ASP A 17 -24.84 0.78 -47.29
CA ASP A 17 -24.10 0.10 -46.21
C ASP A 17 -22.59 0.10 -46.46
N LEU A 18 -22.16 -0.17 -47.69
CA LEU A 18 -20.74 -0.12 -48.08
C LEU A 18 -20.16 1.28 -47.87
N ILE A 19 -20.91 2.33 -48.24
CA ILE A 19 -20.45 3.71 -48.05
C ILE A 19 -20.41 4.07 -46.58
N ALA A 20 -21.43 3.70 -45.79
CA ALA A 20 -21.44 3.95 -44.36
C ALA A 20 -20.24 3.27 -43.67
N ASP A 21 -19.99 2.00 -43.99
CA ASP A 21 -18.87 1.21 -43.48
C ASP A 21 -17.50 1.82 -43.87
N LEU A 22 -17.31 2.23 -45.14
CA LEU A 22 -16.07 2.91 -45.56
C LEU A 22 -15.88 4.27 -44.89
N GLU A 23 -16.95 5.05 -44.72
CA GLU A 23 -16.91 6.34 -44.03
C GLU A 23 -16.61 6.15 -42.53
N GLU A 24 -17.18 5.13 -41.90
CA GLU A 24 -16.94 4.75 -40.51
C GLU A 24 -15.51 4.26 -40.29
N VAL A 25 -15.00 3.37 -41.14
CA VAL A 25 -13.62 2.88 -41.06
C VAL A 25 -12.62 4.02 -41.29
N PHE A 26 -12.85 4.91 -42.26
CA PHE A 26 -12.02 6.08 -42.46
C PHE A 26 -12.05 7.03 -41.27
N ALA A 27 -13.25 7.37 -40.77
CA ALA A 27 -13.39 8.25 -39.62
C ALA A 27 -12.77 7.62 -38.36
N GLY A 28 -12.96 6.32 -38.15
CA GLY A 28 -12.40 5.55 -37.04
C GLY A 28 -10.88 5.49 -37.08
N ALA A 29 -10.30 5.12 -38.23
CA ALA A 29 -8.85 5.09 -38.43
C ALA A 29 -8.21 6.48 -38.27
N ALA A 30 -8.83 7.51 -38.84
CA ALA A 30 -8.37 8.89 -38.70
C ALA A 30 -8.42 9.36 -37.24
N LYS A 31 -9.54 9.12 -36.53
CA LYS A 31 -9.68 9.48 -35.11
C LYS A 31 -8.72 8.69 -34.22
N ALA A 32 -8.49 7.41 -34.49
CA ALA A 32 -7.55 6.58 -33.75
C ALA A 32 -6.11 7.11 -33.88
N ALA A 33 -5.72 7.58 -35.06
CA ALA A 33 -4.47 8.30 -35.30
C ALA A 33 -4.51 9.79 -34.82
N GLY A 34 -5.54 10.18 -34.04
CA GLY A 34 -5.78 11.52 -33.48
C GLY A 34 -6.04 12.63 -34.49
N GLY A 35 -6.53 12.28 -35.68
CA GLY A 35 -6.97 13.23 -36.69
C GLY A 35 -8.35 13.82 -36.38
N LYS A 36 -8.54 15.10 -36.71
CA LYS A 36 -9.86 15.75 -36.73
C LYS A 36 -10.55 15.44 -38.06
N PHE A 37 -11.63 14.69 -37.98
CA PHE A 37 -12.40 14.26 -39.15
C PHE A 37 -13.48 15.27 -39.53
N VAL A 38 -13.58 15.58 -40.82
CA VAL A 38 -14.62 16.42 -41.41
C VAL A 38 -15.24 15.70 -42.60
N SER A 39 -16.56 15.54 -42.58
CA SER A 39 -17.31 14.96 -43.70
C SER A 39 -17.86 16.07 -44.58
N ALA A 40 -17.32 16.24 -45.79
CA ALA A 40 -17.86 17.13 -46.79
C ALA A 40 -18.70 16.35 -47.82
N ARG A 41 -19.53 17.07 -48.59
CA ARG A 41 -20.47 16.47 -49.56
C ARG A 41 -19.80 15.60 -50.62
N ARG A 42 -18.56 15.91 -51.00
CA ARG A 42 -17.81 15.24 -52.08
C ARG A 42 -16.58 14.47 -51.61
N MET A 43 -16.04 14.82 -50.45
CA MET A 43 -14.77 14.31 -49.95
C MET A 43 -14.86 14.13 -48.44
N LEU A 44 -14.17 13.14 -47.91
CA LEU A 44 -13.90 13.08 -46.47
C LEU A 44 -12.50 13.63 -46.24
N SER A 45 -12.32 14.45 -45.21
CA SER A 45 -11.01 14.96 -44.84
C SER A 45 -10.70 14.65 -43.38
N ALA A 46 -9.42 14.43 -43.10
CA ALA A 46 -8.88 14.35 -41.76
C ALA A 46 -7.58 15.15 -41.69
N SER A 47 -7.50 16.07 -40.75
CA SER A 47 -6.30 16.85 -40.44
C SER A 47 -5.63 16.30 -39.18
N PHE A 48 -4.30 16.23 -39.17
CA PHE A 48 -3.52 15.65 -38.08
C PHE A 48 -2.52 16.66 -37.55
N ASP A 49 -2.10 16.47 -36.30
CA ASP A 49 -1.02 17.20 -35.66
C ASP A 49 0.23 16.31 -35.68
N ASP A 50 1.24 16.72 -36.46
CA ASP A 50 2.49 15.97 -36.63
C ASP A 50 3.48 16.15 -35.46
N SER A 51 3.11 16.94 -34.45
CA SER A 51 3.83 17.04 -33.18
C SER A 51 3.49 15.92 -32.20
N ARG A 52 2.43 15.12 -32.47
CA ARG A 52 2.03 14.02 -31.59
C ARG A 52 3.06 12.88 -31.60
N ILE A 53 3.27 12.30 -30.41
CA ILE A 53 4.19 11.18 -30.20
C ILE A 53 3.78 10.01 -31.10
N GLY A 54 4.72 9.54 -31.94
CA GLY A 54 4.48 8.41 -32.83
C GLY A 54 3.56 8.71 -34.00
N PHE A 55 3.38 9.98 -34.37
CA PHE A 55 2.52 10.42 -35.49
C PHE A 55 2.69 9.57 -36.75
N THR A 56 3.92 9.37 -37.22
CA THR A 56 4.19 8.63 -38.46
C THR A 56 3.73 7.17 -38.37
N LEU A 57 3.93 6.52 -37.21
CA LEU A 57 3.47 5.15 -36.97
C LEU A 57 1.94 5.08 -36.85
N ASP A 58 1.31 6.07 -36.24
CA ASP A 58 -0.15 6.19 -36.19
C ASP A 58 -0.77 6.29 -37.59
N ILE A 59 -0.17 7.11 -38.47
CA ILE A 59 -0.57 7.19 -39.88
C ILE A 59 -0.37 5.85 -40.57
N ALA A 60 0.76 5.16 -40.34
CA ALA A 60 1.00 3.84 -40.92
C ALA A 60 -0.08 2.81 -40.48
N ILE A 61 -0.45 2.78 -39.19
CA ILE A 61 -1.52 1.92 -38.66
C ILE A 61 -2.87 2.26 -39.31
N ALA A 62 -3.19 3.54 -39.44
CA ALA A 62 -4.42 3.98 -40.09
C ALA A 62 -4.46 3.55 -41.57
N LEU A 63 -3.33 3.70 -42.28
CA LEU A 63 -3.19 3.29 -43.67
C LEU A 63 -3.27 1.77 -43.84
N GLU A 64 -2.71 0.98 -42.93
CA GLU A 64 -2.82 -0.48 -42.93
C GLU A 64 -4.28 -0.92 -42.86
N ASN A 65 -5.04 -0.37 -41.89
CA ASN A 65 -6.46 -0.64 -41.71
C ASN A 65 -7.30 -0.22 -42.92
N LEU A 66 -7.03 0.98 -43.47
CA LEU A 66 -7.73 1.49 -44.66
C LEU A 66 -7.40 0.68 -45.91
N ASN A 67 -6.13 0.32 -46.11
CA ASN A 67 -5.70 -0.48 -47.26
C ASN A 67 -6.35 -1.86 -47.25
N LYS A 68 -6.41 -2.53 -46.08
CA LYS A 68 -7.12 -3.79 -45.91
C LYS A 68 -8.60 -3.66 -46.29
N LYS A 69 -9.27 -2.62 -45.78
CA LYS A 69 -10.69 -2.39 -46.05
C LYS A 69 -10.96 -2.04 -47.53
N PHE A 70 -10.11 -1.23 -48.14
CA PHE A 70 -10.23 -0.90 -49.56
C PHE A 70 -9.95 -2.09 -50.46
N ALA A 71 -9.03 -2.99 -50.08
CA ALA A 71 -8.78 -4.22 -50.81
C ALA A 71 -10.03 -5.14 -50.80
N GLU A 72 -10.72 -5.25 -49.67
CA GLU A 72 -12.00 -5.96 -49.55
C GLU A 72 -13.09 -5.32 -50.43
N ALA A 73 -13.21 -3.99 -50.40
CA ALA A 73 -14.21 -3.24 -51.17
C ALA A 73 -13.86 -3.06 -52.66
N ARG A 74 -12.64 -3.39 -53.10
CA ARG A 74 -12.08 -3.01 -54.41
C ARG A 74 -12.96 -3.47 -55.59
N ARG A 75 -13.60 -4.63 -55.48
CA ARG A 75 -14.47 -5.19 -56.53
C ARG A 75 -15.78 -4.42 -56.69
N GLU A 76 -16.20 -3.69 -55.67
CA GLU A 76 -17.45 -2.96 -55.63
C GLU A 76 -17.27 -1.46 -55.91
N LEU A 77 -16.04 -0.96 -55.88
CA LEU A 77 -15.69 0.42 -56.12
C LEU A 77 -15.29 0.64 -57.59
N SER A 78 -15.86 1.65 -58.24
CA SER A 78 -15.45 2.06 -59.61
C SER A 78 -14.16 2.90 -59.65
N GLY A 79 -13.60 3.22 -58.48
CA GLY A 79 -12.39 4.02 -58.32
C GLY A 79 -12.40 4.80 -56.99
N TYR A 80 -11.24 4.91 -56.36
CA TYR A 80 -11.05 5.69 -55.13
C TYR A 80 -9.66 6.31 -55.10
N ALA A 81 -9.50 7.41 -54.37
CA ALA A 81 -8.21 8.02 -54.11
C ALA A 81 -8.16 8.46 -52.64
N LEU A 82 -7.17 7.96 -51.90
CA LEU A 82 -6.83 8.44 -50.57
C LEU A 82 -5.53 9.25 -50.66
N ILE A 83 -5.61 10.56 -50.50
CA ILE A 83 -4.46 11.47 -50.65
C ILE A 83 -3.94 11.89 -49.27
N LEU A 84 -2.64 11.74 -49.06
CA LEU A 84 -1.90 12.20 -47.88
C LEU A 84 -0.87 13.23 -48.31
N GLY A 85 -0.77 14.31 -47.56
CA GLY A 85 0.16 15.40 -47.84
C GLY A 85 0.04 16.47 -46.76
N ARG A 86 1.08 17.32 -46.67
CA ARG A 86 1.09 18.51 -45.81
C ARG A 86 0.40 19.67 -46.54
N ASP A 87 -0.46 20.38 -45.81
CA ASP A 87 -1.10 21.62 -46.27
C ASP A 87 -1.71 21.57 -47.68
N ILE A 88 -2.36 20.47 -48.05
CA ILE A 88 -2.98 20.32 -49.37
C ILE A 88 -4.09 21.37 -49.53
N PRO A 89 -3.96 22.34 -50.46
CA PRO A 89 -5.01 23.34 -50.67
C PRO A 89 -6.31 22.67 -51.13
N GLU A 90 -7.45 23.10 -50.59
CA GLU A 90 -8.75 22.45 -50.85
C GLU A 90 -9.13 22.41 -52.34
N GLY A 91 -8.73 23.43 -53.11
CA GLY A 91 -8.94 23.47 -54.56
C GLY A 91 -8.08 22.48 -55.35
N GLU A 92 -6.82 22.29 -54.95
CA GLU A 92 -5.88 21.35 -55.59
C GLU A 92 -6.22 19.91 -55.22
N ALA A 93 -6.64 19.69 -53.97
CA ALA A 93 -7.14 18.43 -53.46
C ALA A 93 -8.25 17.82 -54.31
N GLU A 94 -9.28 18.60 -54.67
CA GLU A 94 -10.38 18.10 -55.51
C GLU A 94 -9.93 17.75 -56.93
N HIS A 95 -9.05 18.55 -57.52
CA HIS A 95 -8.54 18.30 -58.87
C HIS A 95 -7.72 17.01 -58.89
N LEU A 96 -6.75 16.91 -57.97
CA LEU A 96 -5.86 15.77 -57.83
C LEU A 96 -6.63 14.48 -57.50
N ALA A 97 -7.64 14.55 -56.62
CA ALA A 97 -8.49 13.41 -56.30
C ALA A 97 -9.28 12.90 -57.52
N ARG A 98 -9.76 13.81 -58.38
CA ARG A 98 -10.47 13.40 -59.60
C ARG A 98 -9.53 12.72 -60.60
N GLU A 99 -8.33 13.27 -60.80
CA GLU A 99 -7.32 12.65 -61.67
C GLU A 99 -6.91 11.26 -61.19
N LEU A 100 -6.61 11.13 -59.89
CA LEU A 100 -6.15 9.87 -59.29
C LEU A 100 -7.27 8.83 -59.17
N SER A 101 -8.53 9.23 -59.11
CA SER A 101 -9.66 8.28 -59.07
C SER A 101 -10.04 7.66 -60.43
N GLY A 102 -9.39 8.08 -61.51
CA GLY A 102 -9.71 7.68 -62.88
C GLY A 102 -8.87 6.51 -63.39
N GLY A 103 -9.49 5.36 -63.68
CA GLY A 103 -8.84 4.26 -64.42
C GLY A 103 -7.81 3.48 -63.60
N GLU A 104 -6.57 3.38 -64.08
CA GLU A 104 -5.48 2.58 -63.48
C GLU A 104 -4.93 3.15 -62.16
N PHE A 105 -5.25 4.40 -61.80
CA PHE A 105 -4.63 5.13 -60.69
C PHE A 105 -5.36 5.01 -59.33
N THR A 106 -6.29 4.06 -59.19
CA THR A 106 -7.06 3.88 -57.95
C THR A 106 -6.16 3.34 -56.82
N GLY A 107 -6.01 4.11 -55.75
CA GLY A 107 -5.10 3.73 -54.65
C GLY A 107 -4.96 4.77 -53.52
N ILE A 108 -3.94 4.56 -52.70
CA ILE A 108 -3.50 5.47 -51.64
C ILE A 108 -2.28 6.22 -52.16
N TRP A 109 -2.29 7.55 -52.09
CA TRP A 109 -1.31 8.44 -52.69
C TRP A 109 -0.73 9.36 -51.63
N CYS A 110 0.58 9.35 -51.46
CA CYS A 110 1.28 10.19 -50.49
C CYS A 110 2.12 11.24 -51.22
N SER A 111 2.16 12.48 -50.75
CA SER A 111 3.13 13.46 -51.23
C SER A 111 4.55 12.91 -51.03
N ARG A 112 5.52 13.35 -51.85
CA ARG A 112 6.90 12.86 -51.77
C ARG A 112 7.50 12.94 -50.36
N GLU A 113 7.16 14.00 -49.61
CA GLU A 113 7.58 14.20 -48.22
C GLU A 113 7.02 13.11 -47.30
N ILE A 114 5.69 12.91 -47.31
CA ILE A 114 5.03 11.89 -46.49
C ILE A 114 5.44 10.48 -46.92
N ALA A 115 5.67 10.25 -48.22
CA ALA A 115 6.18 8.99 -48.72
C ALA A 115 7.58 8.67 -48.17
N GLY A 116 8.45 9.68 -48.05
CA GLY A 116 9.77 9.52 -47.41
C GLY A 116 9.68 9.18 -45.92
N GLU A 117 8.74 9.78 -45.18
CA GLU A 117 8.52 9.42 -43.78
C GLU A 117 7.93 8.01 -43.59
N LEU A 118 7.13 7.55 -44.56
CA LEU A 118 6.46 6.26 -44.53
C LEU A 118 7.23 5.13 -45.22
N GLU A 119 8.41 5.40 -45.79
CA GLU A 119 9.18 4.41 -46.56
C GLU A 119 9.59 3.18 -45.72
N THR A 120 9.68 3.34 -44.39
CA THR A 120 9.93 2.24 -43.46
C THR A 120 8.75 1.28 -43.34
N PHE A 121 7.51 1.73 -43.58
CA PHE A 121 6.28 0.96 -43.35
C PHE A 121 5.59 0.50 -44.64
N GLY A 122 6.11 0.90 -45.80
CA GLY A 122 5.44 0.63 -47.06
C GLY A 122 6.33 0.78 -48.28
N THR A 123 5.90 0.14 -49.36
CA THR A 123 6.56 0.26 -50.66
C THR A 123 5.77 1.20 -51.55
N PHE A 124 6.48 2.07 -52.25
CA PHE A 124 5.89 3.09 -53.12
C PHE A 124 6.20 2.80 -54.59
N ASN A 125 5.23 3.01 -55.47
CA ASN A 125 5.45 2.99 -56.91
C ASN A 125 6.16 4.27 -57.38
N LYS A 126 6.53 4.31 -58.67
CA LYS A 126 7.10 5.51 -59.29
C LYS A 126 6.14 6.70 -59.09
N PRO A 127 6.68 7.90 -58.81
CA PRO A 127 5.85 9.07 -58.56
C PRO A 127 5.00 9.43 -59.79
N PHE A 128 3.74 9.76 -59.55
CA PHE A 128 2.87 10.47 -60.47
C PHE A 128 2.80 11.93 -60.00
N ASN A 129 3.39 12.85 -60.76
CA ASN A 129 3.64 14.23 -60.32
C ASN A 129 4.47 14.27 -59.01
N SER A 130 4.00 14.99 -57.99
CA SER A 130 4.62 15.10 -56.65
C SER A 130 4.14 14.03 -55.66
N TYR A 131 3.37 13.04 -56.12
CA TYR A 131 2.76 12.01 -55.29
C TYR A 131 3.24 10.61 -55.67
N CYS A 132 3.41 9.74 -54.67
CA CYS A 132 3.78 8.35 -54.82
C CYS A 132 2.60 7.47 -54.40
N GLU A 133 2.25 6.47 -55.21
CA GLU A 133 1.24 5.48 -54.84
C GLU A 133 1.83 4.50 -53.83
N LEU A 134 1.16 4.33 -52.69
CA LEU A 134 1.46 3.33 -51.69
C LEU A 134 0.96 1.96 -52.20
N LYS A 135 1.89 1.12 -52.64
CA LYS A 135 1.59 -0.19 -53.22
C LYS A 135 1.19 -1.20 -52.15
N ASN A 136 1.91 -1.19 -51.03
CA ASN A 136 1.65 -2.08 -49.91
C ASN A 136 2.13 -1.43 -48.62
N VAL A 137 1.28 -1.46 -47.59
CA VAL A 137 1.67 -1.22 -46.20
C VAL A 137 2.08 -2.60 -45.69
N SER A 138 3.37 -2.82 -45.54
CA SER A 138 3.86 -4.06 -44.96
C SER A 138 4.95 -3.68 -43.97
N PRO A 139 4.98 -4.32 -42.79
CA PRO A 139 6.12 -4.15 -41.92
C PRO A 139 7.41 -4.44 -42.71
N PRO A 140 8.53 -3.78 -42.39
CA PRO A 140 9.82 -4.11 -42.97
C PRO A 140 9.98 -5.64 -42.90
N ARG A 141 10.45 -6.27 -43.99
CA ARG A 141 10.60 -7.72 -44.04
C ARG A 141 11.37 -8.14 -42.81
N ALA A 142 10.68 -8.84 -41.89
CA ALA A 142 11.31 -9.41 -40.72
C ALA A 142 12.54 -10.17 -41.22
N GLN A 143 13.71 -9.85 -40.67
CA GLN A 143 14.89 -10.67 -40.92
C GLN A 143 14.52 -12.11 -40.51
N GLU A 144 15.01 -13.12 -41.24
CA GLU A 144 14.71 -14.50 -40.89
C GLU A 144 15.04 -14.73 -39.40
N PRO A 145 14.10 -15.20 -38.56
CA PRO A 145 14.28 -15.29 -37.11
C PRO A 145 15.54 -16.06 -36.70
N LEU A 146 15.97 -17.00 -37.55
CA LEU A 146 17.15 -17.84 -37.36
C LEU A 146 18.48 -17.06 -37.36
N SER A 147 18.58 -15.91 -38.03
CA SER A 147 19.80 -15.08 -37.98
C SER A 147 19.92 -14.24 -36.70
N LEU A 148 18.81 -14.02 -35.98
CA LEU A 148 18.77 -13.17 -34.78
C LEU A 148 19.18 -13.92 -33.50
N TYR A 149 19.07 -15.25 -33.47
CA TYR A 149 19.25 -16.06 -32.27
C TYR A 149 20.22 -17.24 -32.46
N PRO A 150 21.52 -16.98 -32.75
CA PRO A 150 22.48 -18.00 -33.19
C PRO A 150 22.73 -19.13 -32.18
N TYR A 151 22.37 -18.94 -30.90
CA TYR A 151 22.61 -19.91 -29.84
C TYR A 151 21.37 -20.69 -29.41
N ARG A 152 20.19 -20.44 -29.99
CA ARG A 152 18.93 -21.09 -29.60
C ARG A 152 19.07 -22.62 -29.55
N ASP A 153 19.47 -23.24 -30.66
CA ASP A 153 19.62 -24.70 -30.76
C ASP A 153 20.70 -25.26 -29.84
N ARG A 154 21.75 -24.46 -29.55
CA ARG A 154 22.81 -24.86 -28.62
C ARG A 154 22.29 -24.89 -27.19
N ILE A 155 21.49 -23.88 -26.82
CA ILE A 155 20.90 -23.76 -25.48
C ILE A 155 19.83 -24.84 -25.28
N GLU A 156 18.94 -25.03 -26.24
CA GLU A 156 17.92 -26.08 -26.18
C GLU A 156 18.57 -27.47 -26.04
N ARG A 157 19.62 -27.79 -26.82
CA ARG A 157 20.38 -29.04 -26.68
C ARG A 157 21.07 -29.16 -25.32
N ALA A 158 21.70 -28.09 -24.83
CA ALA A 158 22.37 -28.10 -23.54
C ALA A 158 21.37 -28.32 -22.38
N LEU A 159 20.19 -27.70 -22.45
CA LEU A 159 19.13 -27.86 -21.46
C LEU A 159 18.54 -29.27 -21.50
N ALA A 160 18.27 -29.81 -22.69
CA ALA A 160 17.78 -31.18 -22.89
C ALA A 160 18.70 -32.25 -22.28
N GLN A 161 20.02 -32.07 -22.35
CA GLN A 161 21.00 -32.97 -21.73
C GLN A 161 21.00 -32.92 -20.18
N GLY A 162 20.33 -31.93 -19.57
CA GLY A 162 20.34 -31.71 -18.13
C GLY A 162 19.46 -32.64 -17.31
N GLY A 163 18.61 -33.44 -17.96
CA GLY A 163 17.68 -34.35 -17.29
C GLY A 163 16.67 -33.64 -16.39
N GLY A 164 16.17 -32.46 -16.79
CA GLY A 164 15.14 -31.75 -16.02
C GLY A 164 15.63 -31.22 -14.67
N LYS A 165 16.89 -30.80 -14.58
CA LYS A 165 17.42 -30.13 -13.38
C LYS A 165 17.25 -28.63 -13.46
N ASN A 166 16.98 -27.99 -12.33
CA ASN A 166 17.00 -26.54 -12.22
C ASN A 166 18.33 -25.99 -12.75
N THR A 167 18.27 -25.06 -13.70
CA THR A 167 19.43 -24.63 -14.47
C THR A 167 19.48 -23.12 -14.58
N LEU A 168 20.64 -22.53 -14.29
CA LEU A 168 20.90 -21.10 -14.52
C LEU A 168 21.86 -20.90 -15.69
N LEU A 169 21.45 -20.08 -16.65
CA LEU A 169 22.26 -19.65 -17.79
C LEU A 169 22.95 -18.32 -17.43
N ILE A 170 24.28 -18.29 -17.47
CA ILE A 170 25.07 -17.06 -17.22
C ILE A 170 25.88 -16.72 -18.46
N GLY A 171 26.00 -15.43 -18.76
CA GLY A 171 26.75 -14.88 -19.89
C GLY A 171 26.22 -13.51 -20.29
N PRO A 172 26.81 -12.83 -21.28
CA PRO A 172 26.34 -11.51 -21.72
C PRO A 172 24.89 -11.52 -22.25
N GLU A 173 24.21 -10.37 -22.19
CA GLU A 173 22.79 -10.20 -22.59
C GLU A 173 22.48 -10.63 -24.03
N PHE A 174 23.47 -10.55 -24.92
CA PHE A 174 23.30 -10.62 -26.38
C PHE A 174 23.46 -12.00 -27.01
N MET A 175 23.35 -13.07 -26.22
CA MET A 175 23.58 -14.43 -26.72
C MET A 175 22.28 -15.17 -27.09
N GLY A 176 21.16 -14.49 -27.33
CA GLY A 176 19.86 -15.15 -27.58
C GLY A 176 19.45 -16.13 -26.47
N LYS A 177 20.02 -15.96 -25.27
CA LYS A 177 19.85 -16.89 -24.15
C LYS A 177 18.44 -16.90 -23.63
N ARG A 178 17.86 -15.71 -23.54
CA ARG A 178 16.48 -15.53 -23.08
C ARG A 178 15.54 -16.22 -24.05
N ASP A 179 15.66 -15.95 -25.35
CA ASP A 179 14.82 -16.56 -26.37
C ASP A 179 14.98 -18.08 -26.43
N GLY A 180 16.23 -18.57 -26.41
CA GLY A 180 16.52 -20.00 -26.40
C GLY A 180 15.94 -20.72 -25.18
N LEU A 181 16.06 -20.10 -23.99
CA LEU A 181 15.48 -20.65 -22.77
C LEU A 181 13.95 -20.55 -22.76
N TYR A 182 13.40 -19.43 -23.22
CA TYR A 182 11.96 -19.20 -23.31
C TYR A 182 11.32 -20.21 -24.26
N HIS A 183 11.87 -20.41 -25.45
CA HIS A 183 11.41 -21.41 -26.41
C HIS A 183 11.51 -22.83 -25.87
N TYR A 184 12.62 -23.15 -25.19
CA TYR A 184 12.75 -24.43 -24.50
C TYR A 184 11.63 -24.62 -23.46
N CYS A 185 11.37 -23.63 -22.61
CA CYS A 185 10.31 -23.69 -21.59
C CYS A 185 8.91 -23.82 -22.23
N GLN A 186 8.63 -23.03 -23.28
CA GLN A 186 7.39 -23.12 -24.05
C GLN A 186 7.18 -24.50 -24.68
N SER A 187 8.24 -25.11 -25.22
CA SER A 187 8.19 -26.47 -25.79
C SER A 187 7.78 -27.51 -24.76
N LEU A 188 8.20 -27.32 -23.50
CA LEU A 188 7.84 -28.20 -22.39
C LEU A 188 6.42 -27.91 -21.86
N LEU A 189 5.95 -26.65 -21.94
CA LEU A 189 4.65 -26.23 -21.43
C LEU A 189 3.46 -26.62 -22.32
N GLY A 190 3.70 -27.02 -23.57
CA GLY A 190 2.65 -27.48 -24.49
C GLY A 190 1.56 -26.42 -24.75
N GLY A 191 1.93 -25.14 -24.75
CA GLY A 191 1.02 -24.01 -24.96
C GLY A 191 0.41 -23.40 -23.67
N ALA A 192 0.72 -23.93 -22.49
CA ALA A 192 0.41 -23.23 -21.24
C ALA A 192 1.27 -21.95 -21.10
N PRO A 193 0.74 -20.86 -20.50
CA PRO A 193 1.51 -19.64 -20.32
C PRO A 193 2.65 -19.85 -19.31
N LEU A 194 3.84 -19.34 -19.64
CA LEU A 194 5.02 -19.41 -18.78
C LEU A 194 4.89 -18.44 -17.60
N LEU A 195 5.06 -18.96 -16.38
CA LEU A 195 5.29 -18.13 -15.20
C LEU A 195 6.71 -17.55 -15.22
N SER A 196 6.81 -16.27 -15.54
CA SER A 196 8.05 -15.51 -15.63
C SER A 196 8.11 -14.46 -14.52
N ILE A 197 9.22 -14.44 -13.77
CA ILE A 197 9.53 -13.40 -12.78
C ILE A 197 10.79 -12.68 -13.25
N GLN A 198 10.64 -11.40 -13.57
CA GLN A 198 11.74 -10.59 -14.10
C GLN A 198 12.27 -9.65 -13.02
N PHE A 199 13.41 -9.98 -12.45
CA PHE A 199 14.13 -9.09 -11.55
C PHE A 199 14.83 -7.99 -12.37
N THR A 200 14.69 -6.74 -11.92
CA THR A 200 15.35 -5.60 -12.55
C THR A 200 16.66 -5.33 -11.80
N PRO A 201 17.81 -5.24 -12.49
CA PRO A 201 19.10 -4.97 -11.86
C PRO A 201 19.09 -3.74 -10.96
N GLY A 202 19.59 -3.88 -9.73
CA GLY A 202 19.66 -2.78 -8.76
C GLY A 202 18.31 -2.26 -8.26
N ASP A 203 17.22 -2.96 -8.60
CA ASP A 203 15.88 -2.61 -8.17
C ASP A 203 15.37 -3.60 -7.12
N ASN A 204 15.19 -3.12 -5.90
CA ASN A 204 14.58 -3.85 -4.80
C ASN A 204 13.03 -3.81 -4.84
N SER A 205 12.47 -3.30 -5.94
CA SER A 205 11.04 -3.11 -6.10
C SER A 205 10.26 -4.43 -6.12
N PRO A 206 9.06 -4.46 -5.49
CA PRO A 206 8.09 -5.56 -5.63
C PRO A 206 7.54 -5.77 -7.04
N SER A 207 7.81 -4.85 -7.99
CA SER A 207 7.25 -4.83 -9.35
C SER A 207 7.37 -6.16 -10.08
N CYS A 208 8.54 -6.80 -9.98
CA CYS A 208 8.85 -8.06 -10.65
C CYS A 208 7.85 -9.19 -10.33
N PHE A 209 7.28 -9.17 -9.13
CA PHE A 209 6.31 -10.18 -8.71
C PHE A 209 4.89 -9.82 -9.09
N ALA A 210 4.49 -8.55 -8.96
CA ALA A 210 3.17 -8.11 -9.41
C ALA A 210 2.99 -8.38 -10.92
N ASP A 211 4.07 -8.22 -11.70
CA ASP A 211 4.05 -8.42 -13.15
C ASP A 211 4.01 -9.90 -13.57
N ALA A 212 4.38 -10.82 -12.66
CA ALA A 212 4.37 -12.25 -12.92
C ALA A 212 2.94 -12.78 -13.18
N LEU A 213 1.93 -12.22 -12.50
CA LEU A 213 0.51 -12.52 -12.74
C LEU A 213 -0.05 -11.66 -13.88
N ASN A 214 0.50 -11.84 -15.09
CA ASN A 214 0.00 -11.15 -16.29
C ASN A 214 -1.40 -11.67 -16.71
N PRO A 215 -2.14 -10.93 -17.56
CA PRO A 215 -3.51 -11.31 -17.94
C PRO A 215 -3.64 -12.72 -18.54
N GLY A 216 -2.65 -13.18 -19.31
CA GLY A 216 -2.63 -14.52 -19.89
C GLY A 216 -2.49 -15.62 -18.84
N LEU A 217 -1.55 -15.44 -17.89
CA LEU A 217 -1.39 -16.36 -16.77
C LEU A 217 -2.61 -16.35 -15.85
N ARG A 218 -3.15 -15.16 -15.54
CA ARG A 218 -4.36 -15.03 -14.71
C ARG A 218 -5.55 -15.76 -15.32
N ALA A 219 -5.80 -15.59 -16.63
CA ALA A 219 -6.87 -16.29 -17.33
C ALA A 219 -6.68 -17.82 -17.31
N PHE A 220 -5.43 -18.28 -17.40
CA PHE A 220 -5.09 -19.69 -17.29
C PHE A 220 -5.35 -20.26 -15.89
N LEU A 221 -4.97 -19.54 -14.81
CA LEU A 221 -5.24 -19.96 -13.44
C LEU A 221 -6.75 -19.99 -13.14
N ALA A 222 -7.49 -18.96 -13.59
CA ALA A 222 -8.92 -18.82 -13.38
C ALA A 222 -9.76 -20.00 -13.92
N ALA A 223 -9.20 -20.79 -14.85
CA ALA A 223 -9.85 -21.98 -15.38
C ALA A 223 -9.82 -23.18 -14.42
N SER A 224 -8.94 -23.18 -13.41
CA SER A 224 -8.69 -24.34 -12.55
C SER A 224 -8.81 -24.08 -11.05
N ILE A 225 -8.49 -22.87 -10.56
CA ILE A 225 -8.56 -22.57 -9.11
C ILE A 225 -9.92 -22.01 -8.69
N ASN A 226 -10.24 -22.13 -7.40
CA ASN A 226 -11.48 -21.57 -6.86
C ASN A 226 -11.48 -20.03 -6.91
N LYS A 227 -12.69 -19.45 -7.01
CA LYS A 227 -12.90 -18.01 -7.13
C LYS A 227 -12.27 -17.22 -5.98
N ASP A 228 -12.44 -17.68 -4.74
CA ASP A 228 -11.94 -16.98 -3.55
C ASP A 228 -10.41 -16.84 -3.55
N ARG A 229 -9.68 -17.87 -3.98
CA ARG A 229 -8.21 -17.80 -4.09
C ARG A 229 -7.75 -16.89 -5.22
N LEU A 230 -8.50 -16.85 -6.33
CA LEU A 230 -8.21 -15.91 -7.41
C LEU A 230 -8.44 -14.46 -6.97
N GLU A 231 -9.53 -14.18 -6.24
CA GLU A 231 -9.81 -12.87 -5.66
C GLU A 231 -8.73 -12.46 -4.65
N GLU A 232 -8.25 -13.40 -3.83
CA GLU A 232 -7.13 -13.16 -2.92
C GLU A 232 -5.83 -12.83 -3.68
N LEU A 233 -5.52 -13.57 -4.75
CA LEU A 233 -4.36 -13.30 -5.60
C LEU A 233 -4.45 -11.91 -6.25
N ASP A 234 -5.62 -11.54 -6.78
CA ASP A 234 -5.85 -10.23 -7.39
C ASP A 234 -5.71 -9.10 -6.35
N SER A 235 -6.24 -9.29 -5.14
CA SER A 235 -6.12 -8.31 -4.05
C SER A 235 -4.67 -8.11 -3.64
N LEU A 236 -3.92 -9.20 -3.44
CA LEU A 236 -2.49 -9.13 -3.09
C LEU A 236 -1.66 -8.55 -4.24
N GLN A 237 -1.95 -8.92 -5.49
CA GLN A 237 -1.29 -8.34 -6.66
C GLN A 237 -1.52 -6.83 -6.72
N SER A 238 -2.75 -6.37 -6.55
CA SER A 238 -3.09 -4.94 -6.55
C SER A 238 -2.30 -4.17 -5.49
N LEU A 239 -2.15 -4.76 -4.30
CA LEU A 239 -1.40 -4.18 -3.20
C LEU A 239 0.09 -4.07 -3.50
N ILE A 240 0.70 -5.17 -3.95
CA ILE A 240 2.11 -5.23 -4.35
C ILE A 240 2.36 -4.26 -5.52
N PHE A 241 1.39 -4.14 -6.43
CA PHE A 241 1.42 -3.23 -7.55
C PHE A 241 1.42 -1.76 -7.11
N LYS A 242 0.62 -1.36 -6.12
CA LYS A 242 0.64 0.02 -5.58
C LYS A 242 2.01 0.42 -5.05
N GLU A 243 2.73 -0.55 -4.49
CA GLU A 243 4.06 -0.37 -3.88
C GLU A 243 5.22 -0.55 -4.88
N ARG A 244 4.92 -0.82 -6.16
CA ARG A 244 5.90 -1.20 -7.19
C ARG A 244 6.98 -0.17 -7.50
N ILE A 245 6.80 1.09 -7.10
CA ILE A 245 7.80 2.13 -7.34
C ILE A 245 8.64 2.43 -6.09
N ARG A 246 8.52 1.67 -4.99
CA ARG A 246 9.39 1.89 -3.82
C ARG A 246 10.80 1.36 -4.05
N GLU A 247 11.77 1.99 -3.38
CA GLU A 247 13.14 1.47 -3.27
C GLU A 247 13.24 0.35 -2.23
N GLU A 248 12.35 0.32 -1.25
CA GLU A 248 12.37 -0.65 -0.16
C GLU A 248 11.01 -1.31 -0.02
N LEU A 249 11.02 -2.61 0.25
CA LEU A 249 9.83 -3.34 0.65
C LEU A 249 9.49 -2.94 2.09
N SER A 250 8.34 -2.32 2.28
CA SER A 250 7.77 -2.19 3.62
C SER A 250 7.60 -3.58 4.25
N PRO A 251 7.68 -3.72 5.59
CA PRO A 251 7.47 -5.02 6.25
C PRO A 251 6.17 -5.70 5.80
N TYR A 252 5.13 -4.90 5.58
CA TYR A 252 3.87 -5.37 5.05
C TYR A 252 3.93 -5.80 3.59
N ALA A 253 4.45 -4.96 2.70
CA ALA A 253 4.59 -5.33 1.29
C ALA A 253 5.41 -6.62 1.18
N GLY A 254 6.43 -6.80 2.03
CA GLY A 254 7.18 -8.05 2.18
C GLY A 254 6.31 -9.24 2.60
N PHE A 255 5.46 -9.10 3.62
CA PHE A 255 4.52 -10.15 4.02
C PHE A 255 3.50 -10.50 2.92
N ALA A 256 2.84 -9.48 2.35
CA ALA A 256 1.87 -9.63 1.28
C ALA A 256 2.51 -10.30 0.05
N LEU A 257 3.75 -9.92 -0.28
CA LEU A 257 4.53 -10.51 -1.34
C LEU A 257 4.85 -11.99 -1.09
N ARG A 258 5.27 -12.36 0.13
CA ARG A 258 5.52 -13.78 0.48
C ARG A 258 4.25 -14.62 0.32
N ARG A 259 3.11 -14.10 0.81
CA ARG A 259 1.81 -14.76 0.70
C ARG A 259 1.37 -14.89 -0.77
N PHE A 260 1.45 -13.80 -1.52
CA PHE A 260 1.13 -13.76 -2.95
C PHE A 260 1.95 -14.78 -3.73
N LEU A 261 3.27 -14.77 -3.56
CA LEU A 261 4.15 -15.67 -4.29
C LEU A 261 3.87 -17.13 -3.93
N LYS A 262 3.64 -17.44 -2.65
CA LYS A 262 3.26 -18.80 -2.22
C LYS A 262 1.96 -19.25 -2.89
N LEU A 263 0.93 -18.41 -2.88
CA LEU A 263 -0.35 -18.71 -3.52
C LEU A 263 -0.23 -18.85 -5.04
N LEU A 264 0.56 -17.99 -5.68
CA LEU A 264 0.79 -18.01 -7.13
C LEU A 264 1.48 -19.31 -7.54
N LEU A 265 2.55 -19.71 -6.84
CA LEU A 265 3.29 -20.93 -7.13
C LEU A 265 2.43 -22.18 -6.94
N LEU A 266 1.70 -22.26 -5.83
CA LEU A 266 0.79 -23.38 -5.55
C LEU A 266 -0.34 -23.46 -6.59
N SER A 267 -0.95 -22.33 -6.94
CA SER A 267 -2.04 -22.27 -7.93
C SER A 267 -1.56 -22.65 -9.33
N TYR A 268 -0.37 -22.22 -9.71
CA TYR A 268 0.23 -22.55 -10.99
C TYR A 268 0.59 -24.04 -11.09
N MET A 269 1.16 -24.61 -10.02
CA MET A 269 1.43 -26.05 -9.92
C MET A 269 0.14 -26.87 -9.98
N GLU A 270 -0.89 -26.50 -9.22
CA GLU A 270 -2.19 -27.18 -9.22
C GLU A 270 -2.81 -27.18 -10.62
N THR A 271 -2.74 -26.05 -11.33
CA THR A 271 -3.27 -25.88 -12.68
C THR A 271 -2.50 -26.71 -13.72
N LEU A 272 -1.18 -26.86 -13.56
CA LEU A 272 -0.31 -27.60 -14.49
C LEU A 272 -0.19 -29.09 -14.21
N SER A 273 -0.37 -29.53 -12.97
CA SER A 273 -0.15 -30.93 -12.56
C SER A 273 -0.91 -31.98 -13.39
N PRO A 274 -2.11 -31.70 -13.95
CA PRO A 274 -2.79 -32.66 -14.84
C PRO A 274 -2.12 -32.81 -16.21
N ARG A 275 -1.28 -31.85 -16.62
CA ARG A 275 -0.68 -31.76 -17.96
C ARG A 275 0.80 -32.10 -17.96
N LEU A 276 1.51 -31.75 -16.90
CA LEU A 276 2.98 -31.84 -16.81
C LEU A 276 3.41 -32.42 -15.47
N PRO A 277 4.49 -33.23 -15.44
CA PRO A 277 5.04 -33.77 -14.20
C PRO A 277 5.68 -32.70 -13.32
N GLN A 278 6.13 -31.58 -13.91
CA GLN A 278 6.75 -30.47 -13.20
C GLN A 278 6.26 -29.13 -13.77
N ALA A 279 5.95 -28.17 -12.90
CA ALA A 279 5.63 -26.80 -13.26
C ALA A 279 6.91 -26.01 -13.55
N ILE A 280 6.92 -25.20 -14.61
CA ILE A 280 8.14 -24.50 -15.05
C ILE A 280 8.10 -23.03 -14.63
N ILE A 281 9.13 -22.60 -13.90
CA ILE A 281 9.33 -21.21 -13.48
C ILE A 281 10.54 -20.65 -14.22
N PHE A 282 10.38 -19.44 -14.76
CA PHE A 282 11.44 -18.71 -15.44
C PHE A 282 11.81 -17.46 -14.65
N LEU A 283 13.07 -17.38 -14.19
CA LEU A 283 13.61 -16.27 -13.41
C LEU A 283 14.61 -15.48 -14.25
N GLU A 284 14.40 -14.17 -14.39
CA GLU A 284 15.30 -13.31 -15.12
C GLU A 284 16.06 -12.37 -14.18
N ASN A 285 17.37 -12.29 -14.36
CA ASN A 285 18.33 -11.57 -13.53
C ASN A 285 18.24 -11.85 -12.01
N PRO A 286 18.13 -13.12 -11.57
CA PRO A 286 17.86 -13.44 -10.17
C PRO A 286 18.99 -13.07 -9.20
N LEU A 287 20.19 -12.70 -9.67
CA LEU A 287 21.36 -12.53 -8.79
C LEU A 287 21.51 -11.12 -8.21
N GLU A 288 20.79 -10.13 -8.75
CA GLU A 288 21.04 -8.71 -8.51
C GLU A 288 19.92 -8.01 -7.73
N ALA A 289 18.93 -8.76 -7.24
CA ALA A 289 17.73 -8.21 -6.62
C ALA A 289 17.49 -8.75 -5.21
N GLU A 290 17.24 -7.87 -4.25
CA GLU A 290 16.76 -8.27 -2.92
C GLU A 290 15.46 -9.07 -2.99
N GLY A 291 14.63 -8.84 -4.01
CA GLY A 291 13.44 -9.64 -4.27
C GLY A 291 13.74 -11.15 -4.35
N MET A 292 14.94 -11.54 -4.78
CA MET A 292 15.33 -12.94 -4.84
C MET A 292 15.42 -13.59 -3.45
N LEU A 293 15.75 -12.82 -2.39
CA LEU A 293 15.71 -13.33 -1.01
C LEU A 293 14.29 -13.73 -0.63
N VAL A 294 13.29 -12.91 -0.98
CA VAL A 294 11.88 -13.20 -0.75
C VAL A 294 11.45 -14.45 -1.52
N PHE A 295 11.83 -14.57 -2.80
CA PHE A 295 11.57 -15.77 -3.59
C PHE A 295 12.18 -17.02 -2.96
N ARG A 296 13.44 -16.95 -2.51
CA ARG A 296 14.15 -18.07 -1.88
C ARG A 296 13.49 -18.51 -0.58
N GLU A 297 13.07 -17.57 0.25
CA GLU A 297 12.36 -17.88 1.50
C GLU A 297 11.04 -18.61 1.23
N VAL A 298 10.25 -18.11 0.27
CA VAL A 298 8.99 -18.77 -0.13
C VAL A 298 9.29 -20.15 -0.72
N TRP A 299 10.25 -20.24 -1.63
CA TRP A 299 10.68 -21.50 -2.26
C TRP A 299 11.09 -22.56 -1.22
N ASN A 300 11.88 -22.17 -0.23
CA ASN A 300 12.31 -23.06 0.85
C ASN A 300 11.16 -23.49 1.77
N SER A 301 10.06 -22.73 1.81
CA SER A 301 8.85 -23.07 2.57
C SER A 301 7.88 -24.00 1.81
N LEU A 302 8.14 -24.29 0.53
CA LEU A 302 7.29 -25.19 -0.27
C LEU A 302 7.66 -26.65 0.00
N GLU A 303 6.68 -27.43 0.46
CA GLU A 303 6.84 -28.88 0.67
C GLU A 303 7.07 -29.64 -0.64
N ASN A 304 6.49 -29.18 -1.75
CA ASN A 304 6.51 -29.85 -3.07
C ASN A 304 7.49 -29.20 -4.06
N ARG A 305 8.62 -28.67 -3.60
CA ARG A 305 9.59 -27.96 -4.46
C ARG A 305 10.13 -28.80 -5.62
N ASP A 306 10.19 -30.12 -5.49
CA ASP A 306 10.64 -31.04 -6.55
C ASP A 306 9.62 -31.17 -7.71
N SER A 307 8.40 -30.69 -7.51
CA SER A 307 7.36 -30.56 -8.55
C SER A 307 7.56 -29.34 -9.45
N PHE A 308 8.64 -28.59 -9.25
CA PHE A 308 8.97 -27.41 -10.05
C PHE A 308 10.31 -27.59 -10.76
N LEU A 309 10.39 -27.06 -11.96
CA LEU A 309 11.60 -26.93 -12.75
C LEU A 309 11.91 -25.44 -12.92
N VAL A 310 12.97 -24.97 -12.29
CA VAL A 310 13.34 -23.55 -12.26
C VAL A 310 14.49 -23.30 -13.23
N PHE A 311 14.22 -22.43 -14.20
CA PHE A 311 15.23 -21.93 -15.10
C PHE A 311 15.53 -20.47 -14.81
N GLY A 312 16.81 -20.15 -14.76
CA GLY A 312 17.26 -18.79 -14.58
C GLY A 312 18.07 -18.29 -15.77
N ILE A 313 18.07 -16.98 -15.97
CA ILE A 313 19.04 -16.29 -16.83
C ILE A 313 19.64 -15.09 -16.10
N ASN A 314 20.96 -14.92 -16.14
CA ASN A 314 21.63 -13.69 -15.70
C ASN A 314 22.60 -13.14 -16.75
N SER A 315 22.73 -11.82 -16.81
CA SER A 315 23.61 -11.09 -17.72
C SER A 315 25.02 -10.90 -17.19
N ILE A 316 25.19 -10.74 -15.87
CA ILE A 316 26.49 -10.46 -15.26
C ILE A 316 27.23 -11.78 -14.96
N PRO A 317 28.51 -11.91 -15.35
CA PRO A 317 29.34 -13.04 -14.98
C PRO A 317 29.46 -13.14 -13.46
N PRO A 318 29.51 -14.35 -12.90
CA PRO A 318 29.44 -14.55 -11.47
C PRO A 318 30.71 -14.05 -10.76
N ASP A 319 30.55 -13.13 -9.80
CA ASP A 319 31.48 -13.00 -8.67
C ASP A 319 31.27 -14.17 -7.67
N GLU A 320 32.01 -14.21 -6.55
CA GLU A 320 31.98 -15.30 -5.56
C GLU A 320 30.59 -15.58 -4.92
N GLY A 321 29.58 -14.74 -5.15
CA GLY A 321 28.23 -14.81 -4.54
C GLY A 321 27.34 -16.00 -4.97
N PHE A 322 27.84 -16.90 -5.83
CA PHE A 322 27.04 -18.01 -6.35
C PHE A 322 26.74 -19.14 -5.39
N ARG A 323 27.55 -19.27 -4.34
CA ARG A 323 27.42 -20.37 -3.37
C ARG A 323 26.04 -20.40 -2.72
N GLU A 324 25.43 -19.23 -2.56
CA GLU A 324 24.11 -19.08 -1.94
C GLU A 324 22.94 -19.57 -2.81
N TYR A 325 23.15 -19.70 -4.12
CA TYR A 325 22.13 -20.13 -5.08
C TYR A 325 22.26 -21.58 -5.51
N GLY A 326 23.28 -22.30 -5.03
CA GLY A 326 23.53 -23.69 -5.41
C GLY A 326 22.39 -24.65 -5.05
N SER A 327 21.61 -24.33 -4.03
CA SER A 327 20.41 -25.11 -3.65
C SER A 327 19.26 -24.95 -4.64
N LEU A 328 19.12 -23.78 -5.27
CA LEU A 328 18.09 -23.52 -6.27
C LEU A 328 18.55 -23.95 -7.67
N PHE A 329 19.82 -23.69 -8.01
CA PHE A 329 20.42 -23.97 -9.31
C PHE A 329 21.61 -24.93 -9.18
N PRO A 330 21.37 -26.25 -9.05
CA PRO A 330 22.44 -27.26 -9.00
C PRO A 330 23.22 -27.35 -10.31
N ARG A 331 22.69 -26.78 -11.41
CA ARG A 331 23.34 -26.73 -12.72
C ARG A 331 23.50 -25.28 -13.18
N ILE A 332 24.73 -24.90 -13.51
CA ILE A 332 25.06 -23.60 -14.07
C ILE A 332 25.70 -23.80 -15.44
N LEU A 333 25.16 -23.15 -16.45
CA LEU A 333 25.70 -23.16 -17.81
C LEU A 333 26.26 -21.78 -18.13
N LYS A 334 27.57 -21.70 -18.34
CA LYS A 334 28.27 -20.46 -18.69
C LYS A 334 28.43 -20.35 -20.19
N PHE A 335 28.11 -19.18 -20.72
CA PHE A 335 28.28 -18.82 -22.13
C PHE A 335 29.25 -17.64 -22.22
N THR A 336 30.29 -17.78 -23.05
CA THR A 336 31.32 -16.75 -23.27
C THR A 336 30.97 -15.87 -24.46
N ALA A 337 31.44 -14.62 -24.45
CA ALA A 337 31.10 -13.57 -25.41
C ALA A 337 31.71 -13.74 -26.82
N ASP A 338 32.19 -14.94 -27.17
CA ASP A 338 33.12 -15.13 -28.29
C ASP A 338 32.47 -14.90 -29.68
N ASP A 339 31.13 -14.86 -29.80
CA ASP A 339 30.43 -14.42 -31.01
C ASP A 339 29.34 -13.37 -30.70
N MET A 340 29.72 -12.25 -30.08
CA MET A 340 28.86 -11.06 -30.12
C MET A 340 28.70 -10.66 -31.59
N PRO A 341 27.48 -10.67 -32.18
CA PRO A 341 27.28 -10.08 -33.50
C PRO A 341 27.87 -8.67 -33.43
N GLY A 342 28.78 -8.36 -34.36
CA GLY A 342 29.55 -7.12 -34.35
C GLY A 342 28.64 -5.94 -34.07
N LYS A 343 29.14 -4.93 -33.34
CA LYS A 343 28.45 -3.67 -33.01
C LYS A 343 27.91 -2.99 -34.26
N ASN A 344 26.87 -3.55 -34.86
CA ASN A 344 26.19 -2.98 -35.99
C ASN A 344 25.50 -1.75 -35.41
N LYS A 345 25.73 -0.62 -36.06
CA LYS A 345 24.89 0.55 -35.90
C LYS A 345 23.50 0.14 -36.40
N LEU A 346 22.71 -0.47 -35.53
CA LEU A 346 21.28 -0.63 -35.77
C LEU A 346 20.71 0.79 -35.72
N ASP A 347 20.53 1.37 -36.90
CA ASP A 347 19.85 2.63 -37.09
C ASP A 347 18.35 2.35 -36.90
N ILE A 348 17.85 2.67 -35.71
CA ILE A 348 16.42 2.61 -35.41
C ILE A 348 15.73 3.62 -36.32
N PRO A 349 14.74 3.21 -37.13
CA PRO A 349 14.01 4.15 -37.97
C PRO A 349 13.47 5.31 -37.14
N GLN A 350 13.71 6.54 -37.61
CA GLN A 350 13.30 7.75 -36.88
C GLN A 350 11.81 7.73 -36.51
N ALA A 351 10.98 7.14 -37.39
CA ALA A 351 9.54 7.02 -37.21
C ALA A 351 9.09 6.11 -36.05
N ILE A 352 9.95 5.18 -35.57
CA ILE A 352 9.64 4.33 -34.41
C ILE A 352 10.40 4.76 -33.14
N LEU A 353 11.35 5.70 -33.27
CA LEU A 353 12.23 6.10 -32.18
C LEU A 353 11.46 6.73 -31.01
N GLU A 354 10.43 7.53 -31.29
CA GLU A 354 9.58 8.15 -30.28
C GLU A 354 8.78 7.11 -29.46
N PRO A 355 7.96 6.22 -30.07
CA PRO A 355 7.34 5.11 -29.36
C PRO A 355 8.35 4.23 -28.62
N ALA A 356 9.49 3.89 -29.23
CA ALA A 356 10.52 3.08 -28.59
C ALA A 356 11.09 3.75 -27.33
N TYR A 357 11.31 5.06 -27.39
CA TYR A 357 11.76 5.85 -26.25
C TYR A 357 10.69 5.91 -25.15
N ALA A 358 9.43 6.15 -25.50
CA ALA A 358 8.31 6.12 -24.57
C ALA A 358 8.15 4.75 -23.87
N LEU A 359 8.22 3.67 -24.65
CA LEU A 359 8.19 2.29 -24.16
C LEU A 359 9.36 1.98 -23.23
N ALA A 360 10.57 2.45 -23.55
CA ALA A 360 11.73 2.27 -22.69
C ALA A 360 11.63 3.04 -21.38
N LEU A 361 11.07 4.26 -21.38
CA LEU A 361 10.83 5.05 -20.17
C LEU A 361 9.75 4.40 -19.30
N LEU A 362 8.57 4.12 -19.86
CA LEU A 362 7.46 3.52 -19.13
C LEU A 362 7.77 2.09 -18.69
N GLY A 363 8.52 1.33 -19.50
CA GLY A 363 8.94 -0.03 -19.18
C GLY A 363 9.95 -0.17 -18.04
N ARG A 364 10.40 0.93 -17.45
CA ARG A 364 11.10 0.92 -16.16
C ARG A 364 10.14 0.79 -14.98
N TYR A 365 8.90 1.23 -15.15
CA TYR A 365 7.94 1.37 -14.07
C TYR A 365 6.71 0.49 -14.27
N PHE A 366 6.37 0.12 -15.50
CA PHE A 366 5.15 -0.61 -15.85
C PHE A 366 5.44 -1.81 -16.76
N PRO A 367 4.67 -2.90 -16.64
CA PRO A 367 4.80 -4.06 -17.50
C PRO A 367 4.24 -3.80 -18.90
N ALA A 368 4.69 -4.59 -19.87
CA ALA A 368 4.36 -4.41 -21.27
C ALA A 368 2.87 -4.43 -21.59
N TRP A 369 2.12 -5.29 -20.89
CA TRP A 369 0.69 -5.47 -21.10
C TRP A 369 -0.13 -4.24 -20.68
N LEU A 370 0.45 -3.28 -19.94
CA LEU A 370 -0.20 -2.02 -19.56
C LEU A 370 0.00 -0.89 -20.58
N PHE A 371 0.93 -0.99 -21.53
CA PHE A 371 1.17 0.12 -22.46
C PHE A 371 -0.02 0.52 -23.31
N PRO A 372 -0.85 -0.42 -23.85
CA PRO A 372 -2.05 -0.02 -24.57
C PRO A 372 -2.95 0.90 -23.73
N GLN A 373 -3.13 0.59 -22.45
CA GLN A 373 -3.90 1.40 -21.52
C GLN A 373 -3.21 2.73 -21.20
N LEU A 374 -1.90 2.72 -20.91
CA LEU A 374 -1.14 3.94 -20.58
C LEU A 374 -1.12 4.94 -21.75
N PHE A 375 -1.04 4.46 -22.99
CA PHE A 375 -1.09 5.30 -24.18
C PHE A 375 -2.51 5.82 -24.43
N ASP A 376 -3.54 4.98 -24.25
CA ASP A 376 -4.94 5.40 -24.38
C ASP A 376 -5.31 6.49 -23.36
N GLU A 377 -4.92 6.29 -22.09
CA GLU A 377 -5.10 7.28 -21.01
C GLU A 377 -4.31 8.59 -21.29
N ALA A 378 -3.24 8.54 -22.08
CA ALA A 378 -2.50 9.72 -22.56
C ALA A 378 -3.12 10.38 -23.81
N GLY A 379 -4.26 9.87 -24.31
CA GLY A 379 -4.88 10.35 -25.55
C GLY A 379 -4.11 9.96 -26.82
N LEU A 380 -3.30 8.91 -26.75
CA LEU A 380 -2.59 8.30 -27.87
C LEU A 380 -3.32 7.04 -28.34
N ASN A 381 -2.99 6.55 -29.54
CA ASN A 381 -3.59 5.35 -30.08
C ASN A 381 -3.17 4.10 -29.27
N LYS A 382 -4.12 3.35 -28.74
CA LYS A 382 -3.87 2.11 -28.00
C LYS A 382 -3.12 1.02 -28.79
N ALA A 383 -3.17 1.07 -30.12
CA ALA A 383 -2.46 0.12 -30.99
C ALA A 383 -0.98 0.49 -31.20
N LEU A 384 -0.62 1.76 -30.98
CA LEU A 384 0.73 2.30 -31.17
C LEU A 384 1.82 1.51 -30.42
N PRO A 385 1.70 1.24 -29.10
CA PRO A 385 2.74 0.50 -28.38
C PRO A 385 2.92 -0.92 -28.90
N MET A 386 1.84 -1.63 -29.24
CA MET A 386 1.91 -2.99 -29.78
C MET A 386 2.59 -3.02 -31.14
N LYS A 387 2.24 -2.10 -32.05
CA LYS A 387 2.87 -2.02 -33.36
C LYS A 387 4.34 -1.61 -33.27
N ALA A 388 4.67 -0.69 -32.36
CA ALA A 388 6.06 -0.31 -32.11
C ALA A 388 6.87 -1.52 -31.59
N MET A 389 6.33 -2.30 -30.66
CA MET A 389 6.98 -3.53 -30.18
C MET A 389 7.13 -4.58 -31.30
N GLU A 390 6.11 -4.77 -32.15
CA GLU A 390 6.18 -5.67 -33.32
C GLU A 390 7.33 -5.29 -34.27
N LEU A 391 7.45 -3.99 -34.59
CA LEU A 391 8.49 -3.49 -35.49
C LEU A 391 9.88 -3.57 -34.87
N LEU A 392 10.02 -3.16 -33.61
CA LEU A 392 11.27 -3.31 -32.88
C LEU A 392 11.66 -4.80 -32.78
N GLY A 393 10.70 -5.71 -32.61
CA GLY A 393 10.93 -7.15 -32.57
C GLY A 393 11.39 -7.71 -33.92
N ALA A 394 10.79 -7.24 -35.01
CA ALA A 394 11.19 -7.60 -36.38
C ALA A 394 12.64 -7.16 -36.71
N GLU A 395 13.10 -6.07 -36.10
CA GLU A 395 14.48 -5.57 -36.17
C GLU A 395 15.42 -6.22 -35.12
N GLY A 396 14.91 -7.15 -34.30
CA GLY A 396 15.66 -7.82 -33.22
C GLY A 396 16.04 -6.91 -32.05
N LEU A 397 15.44 -5.71 -31.97
CA LEU A 397 15.73 -4.67 -30.98
C LEU A 397 15.03 -4.89 -29.65
N VAL A 398 13.87 -5.54 -29.64
CA VAL A 398 13.15 -5.93 -28.42
C VAL A 398 12.78 -7.40 -28.47
N GLU A 399 12.34 -7.94 -27.34
CA GLU A 399 11.82 -9.30 -27.24
C GLU A 399 10.31 -9.27 -27.10
N ASP A 400 9.66 -10.37 -27.49
CA ASP A 400 8.24 -10.56 -27.21
C ASP A 400 8.00 -10.38 -25.70
N ASN A 401 7.20 -9.37 -25.36
CA ASN A 401 6.83 -8.95 -24.00
C ASN A 401 7.88 -8.14 -23.21
N LYS A 402 9.02 -7.75 -23.79
CA LYS A 402 9.91 -6.74 -23.19
C LYS A 402 9.99 -5.50 -24.03
N PRO A 403 9.54 -4.35 -23.52
CA PRO A 403 9.58 -3.10 -24.28
C PRO A 403 10.96 -2.46 -24.35
N GLN A 404 11.87 -2.84 -23.45
CA GLN A 404 13.16 -2.19 -23.33
C GLN A 404 14.04 -2.60 -24.52
N PRO A 405 14.47 -1.64 -25.35
CA PRO A 405 15.35 -1.94 -26.46
C PRO A 405 16.67 -2.49 -25.94
N ARG A 406 17.12 -3.59 -26.55
CA ARG A 406 18.38 -4.28 -26.31
C ARG A 406 19.60 -3.44 -26.70
N ILE A 407 19.50 -2.14 -26.93
CA ILE A 407 20.67 -1.34 -27.28
C ILE A 407 21.27 -0.78 -25.99
N SER A 408 22.52 -1.15 -25.70
CA SER A 408 23.26 -0.54 -24.59
C SER A 408 23.35 0.98 -24.79
N GLY A 409 22.89 1.72 -23.78
CA GLY A 409 22.77 3.17 -23.84
C GLY A 409 21.67 3.66 -24.79
N PHE A 410 20.66 2.84 -25.10
CA PHE A 410 19.52 3.21 -25.97
C PHE A 410 18.94 4.57 -25.58
N ILE A 411 18.64 4.76 -24.30
CA ILE A 411 18.02 5.98 -23.78
C ILE A 411 18.87 7.21 -24.12
N ALA A 412 20.18 7.19 -23.84
CA ALA A 412 21.08 8.29 -24.17
C ALA A 412 21.15 8.57 -25.68
N ARG A 413 21.12 7.53 -26.52
CA ARG A 413 21.11 7.67 -27.98
C ARG A 413 19.79 8.25 -28.49
N ALA A 414 18.67 7.75 -27.98
CA ALA A 414 17.34 8.23 -28.32
C ALA A 414 17.16 9.69 -27.90
N GLU A 415 17.58 10.07 -26.69
CA GLU A 415 17.55 11.46 -26.23
C GLU A 415 18.37 12.41 -27.11
N LYS A 416 19.52 11.95 -27.60
CA LYS A 416 20.33 12.73 -28.54
C LYS A 416 19.64 12.90 -29.90
N ALA A 417 19.00 11.86 -30.40
CA ALA A 417 18.35 11.86 -31.71
C ALA A 417 16.98 12.56 -31.73
N LEU A 418 16.27 12.54 -30.60
CA LEU A 418 14.93 13.16 -30.47
C LEU A 418 14.99 14.68 -30.20
N GLY A 419 16.12 15.21 -29.73
CA GLY A 419 16.25 16.64 -29.45
C GLY A 419 15.22 17.11 -28.41
N GLU A 420 14.43 18.13 -28.74
CA GLU A 420 13.38 18.67 -27.87
C GLU A 420 12.17 17.74 -27.72
N ARG A 421 11.89 16.86 -28.71
CA ARG A 421 10.74 15.95 -28.66
C ARG A 421 10.80 14.95 -27.49
N LYS A 422 11.99 14.69 -26.94
CA LYS A 422 12.15 13.85 -25.75
C LYS A 422 11.42 14.44 -24.53
N GLU A 423 11.37 15.76 -24.41
CA GLU A 423 10.72 16.42 -23.28
C GLU A 423 9.21 16.23 -23.30
N THR A 424 8.59 16.25 -24.50
CA THR A 424 7.17 15.90 -24.67
C THR A 424 6.87 14.46 -24.23
N ILE A 425 7.78 13.52 -24.54
CA ILE A 425 7.62 12.11 -24.14
C ILE A 425 7.84 11.94 -22.62
N LYS A 426 8.83 12.63 -22.05
CA LYS A 426 9.07 12.66 -20.60
C LYS A 426 7.89 13.27 -19.85
N GLU A 427 7.33 14.36 -20.35
CA GLU A 427 6.14 15.00 -19.81
C GLU A 427 4.92 14.07 -19.85
N MET A 428 4.71 13.35 -20.96
CA MET A 428 3.67 12.33 -21.05
C MET A 428 3.86 11.22 -20.00
N ALA A 429 5.06 10.65 -19.89
CA ALA A 429 5.36 9.60 -18.91
C ALA A 429 5.16 10.10 -17.47
N ARG A 430 5.64 11.31 -17.17
CA ARG A 430 5.46 11.99 -15.88
C ARG A 430 3.98 12.18 -15.56
N GLY A 431 3.20 12.70 -16.50
CA GLY A 431 1.75 12.89 -16.36
C GLY A 431 1.02 11.59 -16.06
N ARG A 432 1.36 10.48 -16.75
CA ARG A 432 0.76 9.17 -16.50
C ARG A 432 1.06 8.64 -15.09
N ILE A 433 2.32 8.74 -14.64
CA ILE A 433 2.70 8.31 -13.29
C ILE A 433 1.95 9.14 -12.24
N LEU A 434 1.88 10.46 -12.40
CA LEU A 434 1.16 11.35 -11.49
C LEU A 434 -0.35 11.05 -11.47
N ASP A 435 -0.98 10.78 -12.62
CA ASP A 435 -2.39 10.41 -12.69
C ASP A 435 -2.67 9.10 -11.94
N TRP A 436 -1.75 8.15 -11.97
CA TRP A 436 -1.87 6.89 -11.23
C TRP A 436 -1.68 7.06 -9.73
N VAL A 437 -0.83 7.99 -9.30
CA VAL A 437 -0.73 8.37 -7.88
C VAL A 437 -2.01 9.07 -7.42
N ASN A 438 -2.51 10.02 -8.21
CA ASN A 438 -3.75 10.76 -7.92
C ASN A 438 -5.01 9.87 -7.91
N SER A 439 -4.98 8.73 -8.61
CA SER A 439 -6.05 7.72 -8.62
C SER A 439 -5.79 6.54 -7.68
N HIS A 440 -4.82 6.69 -6.75
CA HIS A 440 -4.47 5.68 -5.74
C HIS A 440 -4.09 4.29 -6.32
N ARG A 441 -3.65 4.24 -7.58
CA ARG A 441 -3.09 3.05 -8.24
C ARG A 441 -1.61 2.86 -7.93
N LEU A 442 -0.93 3.93 -7.52
CA LEU A 442 0.45 3.94 -7.01
C LEU A 442 0.49 4.68 -5.69
N SER A 443 1.22 4.13 -4.72
CA SER A 443 1.48 4.82 -3.46
C SER A 443 2.52 5.93 -3.65
N PRO A 444 2.34 7.11 -3.05
CA PRO A 444 3.39 8.12 -3.03
C PRO A 444 4.58 7.60 -2.21
N CYS A 445 5.80 7.77 -2.72
CA CYS A 445 7.03 7.37 -2.03
C CYS A 445 8.18 8.29 -2.44
N PHE A 446 9.29 8.28 -1.72
CA PHE A 446 10.41 9.18 -2.02
C PHE A 446 11.09 8.84 -3.36
N ARG A 447 11.14 7.56 -3.74
CA ARG A 447 11.66 7.15 -5.06
C ARG A 447 10.86 7.76 -6.21
N LEU A 448 9.55 7.94 -6.05
CA LEU A 448 8.73 8.65 -7.04
C LEU A 448 9.30 10.04 -7.33
N LEU A 449 9.80 10.76 -6.33
CA LEU A 449 10.38 12.09 -6.51
C LEU A 449 11.64 12.03 -7.38
N LYS A 450 12.49 11.01 -7.18
CA LYS A 450 13.66 10.75 -8.04
C LYS A 450 13.21 10.45 -9.48
N ILE A 451 12.20 9.59 -9.65
CA ILE A 451 11.64 9.25 -10.97
C ILE A 451 11.12 10.50 -11.69
N LEU A 452 10.38 11.37 -11.01
CA LEU A 452 9.86 12.61 -11.59
C LEU A 452 11.00 13.56 -11.98
N SER A 453 12.06 13.64 -11.16
CA SER A 453 13.28 14.42 -11.44
C SER A 453 14.04 13.89 -12.66
N ASP A 454 14.22 12.57 -12.77
CA ASP A 454 14.86 11.92 -13.93
C ASP A 454 14.08 12.16 -15.24
N LEU A 455 12.76 12.30 -15.12
CA LEU A 455 11.85 12.70 -16.19
C LEU A 455 11.79 14.23 -16.39
N GLY A 456 12.74 14.98 -15.85
CA GLY A 456 12.85 16.43 -16.03
C GLY A 456 11.72 17.25 -15.37
N GLY A 457 11.02 16.68 -14.39
CA GLY A 457 9.95 17.34 -13.64
C GLY A 457 10.29 17.56 -12.18
N ARG A 458 9.50 18.42 -11.52
CA ARG A 458 9.54 18.57 -10.06
C ARG A 458 8.20 18.14 -9.49
N ALA A 459 8.23 17.38 -8.40
CA ALA A 459 7.02 17.04 -7.66
C ALA A 459 6.44 18.29 -6.98
N GLY A 460 5.12 18.36 -6.88
CA GLY A 460 4.48 19.39 -6.06
C GLY A 460 4.70 19.13 -4.58
N ASP A 461 4.73 20.19 -3.77
CA ASP A 461 4.98 20.13 -2.32
C ASP A 461 4.03 19.18 -1.56
N ALA A 462 2.77 19.08 -2.00
CA ALA A 462 1.81 18.14 -1.41
C ALA A 462 2.23 16.68 -1.63
N LEU A 463 2.73 16.34 -2.82
CA LEU A 463 3.23 15.00 -3.14
C LEU A 463 4.52 14.68 -2.38
N ILE A 464 5.41 15.66 -2.23
CA ILE A 464 6.64 15.51 -1.43
C ILE A 464 6.29 15.16 0.02
N LEU A 465 5.37 15.89 0.64
CA LEU A 465 4.92 15.60 2.00
C LEU A 465 4.27 14.22 2.11
N ALA A 466 3.41 13.86 1.14
CA ALA A 466 2.76 12.56 1.10
C ALA A 466 3.77 11.40 0.97
N ALA A 467 4.80 11.57 0.12
CA ALA A 467 5.88 10.60 -0.06
C ALA A 467 6.67 10.36 1.23
N ILE A 468 7.07 11.43 1.93
CA ILE A 468 7.79 11.33 3.22
C ILE A 468 6.92 10.63 4.26
N ARG A 469 5.65 11.02 4.40
CA ARG A 469 4.73 10.38 5.35
C ARG A 469 4.56 8.90 5.06
N SER A 470 4.36 8.54 3.80
CA SER A 470 4.15 7.16 3.39
C SER A 470 5.38 6.31 3.69
N ASP A 471 6.57 6.74 3.28
CA ASP A 471 7.82 5.99 3.54
C ASP A 471 8.12 5.86 5.03
N VAL A 472 7.87 6.91 5.83
CA VAL A 472 8.04 6.84 7.29
C VAL A 472 7.05 5.84 7.90
N CYS A 473 5.77 5.91 7.55
CA CYS A 473 4.76 5.01 8.11
C CYS A 473 4.95 3.55 7.69
N SER A 474 5.53 3.32 6.51
CA SER A 474 5.81 1.98 5.99
C SER A 474 7.21 1.46 6.34
N SER A 475 7.99 2.19 7.14
CA SER A 475 9.40 1.88 7.46
C SER A 475 10.33 1.75 6.23
N ALA A 476 9.98 2.39 5.11
CA ALA A 476 10.68 2.30 3.82
C ALA A 476 11.44 3.59 3.50
N PHE A 477 12.23 4.10 4.46
CA PHE A 477 12.75 5.46 4.43
C PHE A 477 14.28 5.58 4.28
N LYS A 478 15.04 4.50 4.05
CA LYS A 478 16.50 4.63 3.82
C LYS A 478 16.78 5.41 2.54
N GLY A 479 15.90 5.33 1.55
CA GLY A 479 15.96 6.17 0.34
C GLY A 479 16.02 7.68 0.67
N ILE A 480 15.31 8.12 1.72
CA ILE A 480 15.34 9.50 2.23
C ILE A 480 16.65 9.76 2.97
N GLU A 481 17.05 8.86 3.88
CA GLU A 481 18.28 8.98 4.68
C GLU A 481 19.53 9.08 3.77
N ASN A 482 19.60 8.23 2.76
CA ASN A 482 20.66 8.23 1.76
C ASN A 482 20.71 9.57 1.00
N ALA A 483 19.54 10.09 0.60
CA ALA A 483 19.46 11.37 -0.10
C ALA A 483 19.86 12.57 0.78
N ILE A 484 19.60 12.50 2.09
CA ILE A 484 20.07 13.51 3.04
C ILE A 484 21.58 13.41 3.20
N ALA A 485 22.11 12.19 3.35
CA ALA A 485 23.53 11.94 3.55
C ALA A 485 24.38 12.33 2.32
N ASP A 486 23.89 12.06 1.10
CA ASP A 486 24.59 12.38 -0.15
C ASP A 486 24.29 13.80 -0.69
N LYS A 487 23.46 14.57 0.03
CA LYS A 487 23.01 15.93 -0.32
C LYS A 487 22.17 16.02 -1.60
N SER A 488 21.58 14.92 -2.07
CA SER A 488 20.62 14.90 -3.19
C SER A 488 19.18 15.23 -2.78
N PHE A 489 18.87 15.27 -1.48
CA PHE A 489 17.53 15.58 -0.97
C PHE A 489 17.04 16.97 -1.39
N GLY A 490 17.86 18.01 -1.21
CA GLY A 490 17.53 19.41 -1.55
C GLY A 490 17.10 19.59 -3.01
N PRO A 491 17.88 19.11 -4.00
CA PRO A 491 17.49 19.17 -5.41
C PRO A 491 16.16 18.48 -5.74
N LEU A 492 15.79 17.43 -5.01
CA LEU A 492 14.55 16.67 -5.24
C LEU A 492 13.32 17.37 -4.67
N VAL A 493 13.45 18.01 -3.51
CA VAL A 493 12.30 18.61 -2.79
C VAL A 493 12.22 20.14 -2.89
N GLY A 494 13.29 20.77 -3.36
CA GLY A 494 13.50 22.22 -3.30
C GLY A 494 14.42 22.62 -2.17
N GLU A 495 15.51 23.30 -2.53
CA GLU A 495 16.53 23.78 -1.57
C GLU A 495 15.93 24.69 -0.49
N GLU A 496 14.96 25.52 -0.87
CA GLU A 496 14.28 26.45 0.02
C GLU A 496 13.47 25.77 1.13
N ASN A 497 13.00 24.54 0.91
CA ASN A 497 12.14 23.79 1.82
C ASN A 497 12.87 22.60 2.48
N ALA A 498 14.07 22.27 2.01
CA ALA A 498 14.80 21.06 2.39
C ALA A 498 14.97 20.94 3.90
N GLN A 499 15.38 22.01 4.59
CA GLN A 499 15.62 21.96 6.03
C GLN A 499 14.34 21.70 6.83
N ALA A 500 13.21 22.28 6.44
CA ALA A 500 11.93 22.05 7.10
C ALA A 500 11.42 20.63 6.85
N LEU A 501 11.61 20.10 5.63
CA LEU A 501 11.25 18.73 5.28
C LEU A 501 12.12 17.69 5.99
N ILE A 502 13.42 17.95 6.18
CA ILE A 502 14.30 17.12 7.02
C ILE A 502 13.80 17.11 8.47
N TRP A 503 13.46 18.28 9.02
CA TRP A 503 12.89 18.35 10.38
C TRP A 503 11.57 17.57 10.49
N ILE A 504 10.67 17.70 9.51
CA ILE A 504 9.41 16.92 9.46
C ILE A 504 9.72 15.43 9.41
N PHE A 505 10.65 15.01 8.55
CA PHE A 505 11.06 13.61 8.40
C PHE A 505 11.62 13.06 9.71
N ASP A 506 12.59 13.73 10.33
CA ASP A 506 13.24 13.25 11.56
C ASP A 506 12.26 13.17 12.73
N THR A 507 11.47 14.22 12.94
CA THR A 507 10.49 14.23 14.04
C THR A 507 9.37 13.21 13.83
N LEU A 508 8.86 13.05 12.61
CA LEU A 508 7.85 12.04 12.31
C LEU A 508 8.41 10.62 12.44
N ARG A 509 9.62 10.38 11.93
CA ARG A 509 10.31 9.08 12.06
C ARG A 509 10.48 8.69 13.52
N MET A 510 10.92 9.62 14.37
CA MET A 510 11.06 9.35 15.81
C MET A 510 9.71 9.17 16.51
N LEU A 511 8.66 9.92 16.14
CA LEU A 511 7.33 9.70 16.70
C LEU A 511 6.76 8.30 16.37
N VAL A 512 7.06 7.78 15.17
CA VAL A 512 6.53 6.49 14.70
C VAL A 512 7.41 5.31 15.17
N HIS A 513 8.73 5.44 15.14
CA HIS A 513 9.66 4.32 15.37
C HIS A 513 10.65 4.52 16.53
N GLY A 514 10.72 5.73 17.08
CA GLY A 514 11.70 6.10 18.09
C GLY A 514 11.26 5.81 19.53
N THR A 515 12.24 5.70 20.40
CA THR A 515 12.06 5.70 21.85
C THR A 515 11.75 7.10 22.38
N GLU A 516 11.25 7.20 23.62
CA GLU A 516 11.01 8.50 24.28
C GLU A 516 12.24 9.41 24.23
N GLN A 517 13.44 8.87 24.50
CA GLN A 517 14.68 9.63 24.51
C GLN A 517 15.01 10.17 23.12
N GLU A 518 14.87 9.35 22.08
CA GLU A 518 15.14 9.75 20.70
C GLU A 518 14.13 10.80 20.21
N ILE A 519 12.85 10.67 20.61
CA ILE A 519 11.83 11.68 20.35
C ILE A 519 12.24 13.01 20.98
N ARG A 520 12.58 13.03 22.27
CA ARG A 520 13.01 14.26 22.95
C ARG A 520 14.24 14.90 22.28
N VAL A 521 15.20 14.09 21.84
CA VAL A 521 16.39 14.58 21.11
C VAL A 521 16.00 15.21 19.77
N ALA A 522 15.12 14.59 18.99
CA ALA A 522 14.69 15.15 17.71
C ALA A 522 13.93 16.47 17.87
N PHE A 523 13.07 16.59 18.88
CA PHE A 523 12.31 17.82 19.16
C PHE A 523 13.11 18.90 19.89
N ALA A 524 14.30 18.60 20.41
CA ALA A 524 15.24 19.60 20.90
C ALA A 524 15.87 20.43 19.77
N VAL A 525 15.83 19.93 18.53
CA VAL A 525 16.27 20.67 17.34
C VAL A 525 15.24 21.78 17.04
N PRO A 526 15.65 23.05 16.96
CA PRO A 526 14.72 24.16 16.74
C PRO A 526 13.98 24.02 15.41
N VAL A 527 12.71 24.42 15.41
CA VAL A 527 11.86 24.41 14.20
C VAL A 527 12.46 25.35 13.15
N PRO A 528 12.76 24.87 11.93
CA PRO A 528 13.27 25.72 10.87
C PRO A 528 12.28 26.81 10.46
N GLU A 529 12.79 28.00 10.15
CA GLU A 529 11.97 29.06 9.55
C GLU A 529 11.57 28.64 8.12
N LEU A 530 10.27 28.66 7.84
CA LEU A 530 9.73 28.39 6.51
C LEU A 530 9.70 29.69 5.69
N PRO A 531 10.16 29.67 4.42
CA PRO A 531 9.91 30.77 3.49
C PRO A 531 8.42 31.14 3.41
N GLU A 532 8.11 32.43 3.21
CA GLU A 532 6.71 32.91 3.17
C GLU A 532 5.86 32.22 2.09
N LYS A 533 6.48 31.79 0.99
CA LYS A 533 5.84 31.09 -0.14
C LYS A 533 5.77 29.58 0.02
N SER A 534 6.19 29.03 1.16
CA SER A 534 6.18 27.59 1.40
C SER A 534 4.77 27.03 1.36
N PHE A 535 4.63 25.80 0.89
CA PHE A 535 3.36 25.09 0.98
C PHE A 535 2.86 25.03 2.42
N VAL A 536 1.63 25.51 2.60
CA VAL A 536 0.95 25.63 3.90
C VAL A 536 0.86 24.27 4.63
N GLY A 537 0.85 23.17 3.88
CA GLY A 537 0.87 21.80 4.44
C GLY A 537 2.12 21.46 5.23
N PHE A 538 3.29 22.03 4.92
CA PHE A 538 4.51 21.82 5.72
C PHE A 538 4.34 22.40 7.13
N LYS A 539 3.79 23.61 7.23
CA LYS A 539 3.49 24.25 8.52
C LYS A 539 2.45 23.46 9.31
N ALA A 540 1.40 22.96 8.64
CA ALA A 540 0.41 22.09 9.28
C ALA A 540 1.05 20.82 9.84
N GLN A 541 1.92 20.15 9.08
CA GLN A 541 2.60 18.94 9.54
C GLN A 541 3.53 19.22 10.72
N ILE A 542 4.29 20.32 10.70
CA ILE A 542 5.13 20.74 11.83
C ILE A 542 4.28 20.90 13.09
N GLN A 543 3.14 21.58 12.99
CA GLN A 543 2.23 21.77 14.12
C GLN A 543 1.60 20.44 14.59
N ALA A 544 1.32 19.50 13.68
CA ALA A 544 0.86 18.16 14.04
C ALA A 544 1.93 17.37 14.80
N ASN A 545 3.18 17.38 14.33
CA ASN A 545 4.31 16.73 14.99
C ASN A 545 4.55 17.33 16.39
N LEU A 546 4.52 18.66 16.52
CA LEU A 546 4.62 19.35 17.82
C LEU A 546 3.46 18.99 18.74
N THR A 547 2.23 18.91 18.22
CA THR A 547 1.07 18.49 19.01
C THR A 547 1.25 17.07 19.55
N ALA A 548 1.68 16.14 18.70
CA ALA A 548 1.95 14.75 19.10
C ALA A 548 3.04 14.68 20.18
N PHE A 549 4.12 15.46 20.02
CA PHE A 549 5.20 15.56 21.01
C PHE A 549 4.70 16.13 22.35
N TYR A 550 4.01 17.27 22.34
CA TYR A 550 3.53 17.91 23.57
C TYR A 550 2.43 17.11 24.27
N LEU A 551 1.57 16.40 23.53
CA LEU A 551 0.68 15.40 24.12
C LEU A 551 1.47 14.28 24.80
N GLY A 552 2.53 13.80 24.14
CA GLY A 552 3.44 12.80 24.68
C GLY A 552 4.14 13.24 25.95
N ALA A 553 4.68 14.46 25.95
CA ALA A 553 5.33 15.10 27.10
C ALA A 553 4.33 15.65 28.14
N ARG A 554 3.02 15.51 27.91
CA ARG A 554 1.92 15.97 28.77
C ARG A 554 1.87 17.48 29.01
N GLU A 555 2.43 18.27 28.09
CA GLU A 555 2.40 19.73 28.08
C GLU A 555 1.09 20.23 27.44
N LYS A 556 0.01 20.28 28.23
CA LYS A 556 -1.37 20.48 27.76
C LYS A 556 -1.60 21.80 27.04
N GLU A 557 -1.03 22.88 27.54
CA GLU A 557 -1.20 24.23 26.97
C GLU A 557 -0.57 24.31 25.58
N GLN A 558 0.69 23.89 25.47
CA GLN A 558 1.46 23.84 24.22
C GLN A 558 0.79 22.90 23.21
N ALA A 559 0.35 21.71 23.64
CA ALA A 559 -0.38 20.78 22.80
C ALA A 559 -1.67 21.42 22.23
N SER A 560 -2.43 22.15 23.06
CA SER A 560 -3.66 22.82 22.62
C SER A 560 -3.41 23.94 21.62
N GLU A 561 -2.36 24.75 21.84
CA GLU A 561 -1.97 25.80 20.92
C GLU A 561 -1.57 25.24 19.55
N CYS A 562 -0.69 24.23 19.54
CA CYS A 562 -0.26 23.57 18.31
C CYS A 562 -1.42 22.85 17.59
N ALA A 563 -2.29 22.16 18.32
CA ALA A 563 -3.43 21.46 17.72
C ALA A 563 -4.39 22.43 17.02
N LYS A 564 -4.71 23.55 17.67
CA LYS A 564 -5.55 24.60 17.08
C LYS A 564 -4.88 25.27 15.89
N ALA A 565 -3.56 25.49 15.97
CA ALA A 565 -2.80 26.03 14.85
C ALA A 565 -2.85 25.07 13.65
N ALA A 566 -2.60 23.77 13.86
CA ALA A 566 -2.70 22.75 12.82
C ALA A 566 -4.09 22.73 12.18
N LEU A 567 -5.16 22.75 12.98
CA LEU A 567 -6.54 22.77 12.46
C LEU A 567 -6.84 24.01 11.61
N ARG A 568 -6.48 25.21 12.10
CA ARG A 568 -6.70 26.46 11.35
C ARG A 568 -5.96 26.47 10.01
N ILE A 569 -4.71 26.02 10.02
CA ILE A 569 -3.89 25.93 8.80
C ILE A 569 -4.49 24.94 7.80
N ASN A 570 -5.05 23.83 8.28
CA ASN A 570 -5.63 22.78 7.45
C ASN A 570 -7.03 23.10 6.89
N GLN A 571 -7.71 24.17 7.30
CA GLN A 571 -9.05 24.50 6.79
C GLN A 571 -9.10 24.69 5.26
N GLY A 572 -7.95 24.97 4.63
CA GLY A 572 -7.82 25.09 3.17
C GLY A 572 -7.25 23.85 2.47
N LEU A 573 -6.91 22.78 3.19
CA LEU A 573 -6.27 21.58 2.64
C LEU A 573 -7.26 20.41 2.64
N LYS A 574 -7.38 19.71 1.51
CA LYS A 574 -8.34 18.61 1.33
C LYS A 574 -8.10 17.45 2.31
N ASP A 575 -6.85 17.02 2.45
CA ASP A 575 -6.49 15.79 3.19
C ASP A 575 -5.59 16.04 4.42
N GLY A 576 -5.13 17.28 4.62
CA GLY A 576 -4.20 17.63 5.70
C GLY A 576 -4.83 17.66 7.10
N ALA A 577 -6.16 17.76 7.18
CA ALA A 577 -6.87 17.97 8.44
C ALA A 577 -7.01 16.70 9.30
N ILE A 578 -6.88 15.50 8.72
CA ILE A 578 -7.18 14.23 9.41
C ILE A 578 -6.34 14.05 10.69
N PRO A 579 -4.98 14.14 10.65
CA PRO A 579 -4.18 13.98 11.86
C PRO A 579 -4.45 15.10 12.88
N ALA A 580 -4.74 16.32 12.40
CA ALA A 580 -5.04 17.46 13.27
C ALA A 580 -6.36 17.25 14.05
N PHE A 581 -7.40 16.71 13.42
CA PHE A 581 -8.65 16.35 14.11
C PHE A 581 -8.42 15.25 15.15
N ARG A 582 -7.68 14.20 14.79
CA ARG A 582 -7.33 13.10 15.72
C ARG A 582 -6.57 13.61 16.93
N LEU A 583 -5.50 14.39 16.72
CA LEU A 583 -4.67 14.92 17.80
C LEU A 583 -5.44 15.94 18.65
N PHE A 584 -6.28 16.78 18.04
CA PHE A 584 -7.13 17.70 18.81
C PHE A 584 -8.20 16.97 19.63
N SER A 585 -8.71 15.84 19.14
CA SER A 585 -9.55 14.98 19.94
C SER A 585 -8.82 14.45 21.18
N LEU A 586 -7.59 13.94 21.02
CA LEU A 586 -6.78 13.46 22.15
C LEU A 586 -6.47 14.58 23.16
N GLU A 587 -6.21 15.79 22.68
CA GLU A 587 -6.08 16.98 23.52
C GLU A 587 -7.33 17.23 24.39
N ASN A 588 -8.53 17.09 23.80
CA ASN A 588 -9.78 17.20 24.54
C ASN A 588 -9.96 16.08 25.58
N VAL A 589 -9.46 14.86 25.32
CA VAL A 589 -9.41 13.78 26.32
C VAL A 589 -8.52 14.15 27.51
N PHE A 590 -7.34 14.74 27.26
CA PHE A 590 -6.42 15.22 28.33
C PHE A 590 -7.06 16.32 29.20
N LYS A 591 -7.99 17.08 28.63
CA LYS A 591 -8.82 18.09 29.31
C LYS A 591 -10.13 17.55 29.89
N GLN A 592 -10.37 16.23 29.78
CA GLN A 592 -11.59 15.56 30.23
C GLN A 592 -12.88 16.06 29.54
N ARG A 593 -12.76 16.59 28.32
CA ARG A 593 -13.87 17.04 27.47
C ARG A 593 -14.27 15.94 26.48
N PHE A 594 -14.80 14.85 27.01
CA PHE A 594 -15.09 13.65 26.21
C PHE A 594 -16.12 13.86 25.10
N SER A 595 -17.10 14.75 25.29
CA SER A 595 -18.08 15.10 24.25
C SER A 595 -17.39 15.69 23.01
N ASP A 596 -16.52 16.66 23.23
CA ASP A 596 -15.81 17.38 22.18
C ASP A 596 -14.81 16.43 21.49
N ALA A 597 -14.12 15.59 22.28
CA ALA A 597 -13.24 14.56 21.74
C ALA A 597 -13.99 13.61 20.79
N LEU A 598 -15.17 13.12 21.19
CA LEU A 598 -15.98 12.24 20.34
C LEU A 598 -16.38 12.90 19.01
N GLU A 599 -16.73 14.18 19.04
CA GLU A 599 -17.04 14.95 17.82
C GLU A 599 -15.81 15.00 16.89
N TYR A 600 -14.66 15.45 17.39
CA TYR A 600 -13.45 15.59 16.55
C TYR A 600 -12.89 14.26 16.06
N ILE A 601 -12.93 13.18 16.86
CA ILE A 601 -12.46 11.88 16.39
C ILE A 601 -13.40 11.30 15.33
N SER A 602 -14.70 11.56 15.41
CA SER A 602 -15.64 11.14 14.38
C SER A 602 -15.38 11.83 13.04
N PHE A 603 -15.05 13.13 13.06
CA PHE A 603 -14.58 13.84 11.86
C PHE A 603 -13.28 13.26 11.31
N ALA A 604 -12.32 12.91 12.18
CA ALA A 604 -11.07 12.29 11.74
C ALA A 604 -11.31 10.96 11.00
N VAL A 605 -12.16 10.08 11.57
CA VAL A 605 -12.49 8.78 10.95
C VAL A 605 -13.22 8.97 9.62
N GLU A 606 -14.25 9.83 9.58
CA GLU A 606 -15.04 10.06 8.37
C GLU A 606 -14.18 10.63 7.23
N GLN A 607 -13.30 11.59 7.54
CA GLN A 607 -12.40 12.17 6.54
C GLN A 607 -11.33 11.16 6.08
N ALA A 608 -10.80 10.33 6.99
CA ALA A 608 -9.85 9.28 6.62
C ALA A 608 -10.45 8.26 5.65
N GLU A 609 -11.73 7.88 5.86
CA GLU A 609 -12.47 7.01 4.93
C GLU A 609 -12.70 7.67 3.57
N LYS A 610 -13.14 8.94 3.57
CA LYS A 610 -13.40 9.68 2.31
C LYS A 610 -12.15 9.92 1.48
N SER A 611 -11.01 10.12 2.12
CA SER A 611 -9.72 10.34 1.46
C SER A 611 -8.95 9.05 1.18
N GLU A 612 -9.53 7.88 1.48
CA GLU A 612 -8.90 6.56 1.30
C GLU A 612 -7.48 6.52 1.91
N ALA A 613 -7.32 7.05 3.12
CA ALA A 613 -6.04 7.17 3.82
C ALA A 613 -5.92 6.07 4.91
N PRO A 614 -5.53 4.83 4.56
CA PRO A 614 -5.65 3.67 5.43
C PRO A 614 -4.85 3.82 6.74
N GLU A 615 -3.68 4.44 6.73
CA GLU A 615 -2.89 4.65 7.96
C GLU A 615 -3.63 5.53 8.97
N GLU A 616 -4.36 6.54 8.49
CA GLU A 616 -5.17 7.40 9.35
C GLU A 616 -6.50 6.74 9.71
N ILE A 617 -7.07 5.89 8.86
CA ILE A 617 -8.24 5.06 9.22
C ILE A 617 -7.88 4.16 10.40
N LEU A 618 -6.72 3.51 10.36
CA LEU A 618 -6.18 2.68 11.42
C LEU A 618 -6.04 3.47 12.73
N ARG A 619 -5.23 4.54 12.74
CA ARG A 619 -4.95 5.31 13.95
C ARG A 619 -6.21 5.97 14.51
N SER A 620 -7.02 6.60 13.66
CA SER A 620 -8.25 7.26 14.10
C SER A 620 -9.27 6.27 14.65
N SER A 621 -9.42 5.08 14.05
CA SER A 621 -10.30 4.03 14.59
C SER A 621 -9.78 3.48 15.92
N TYR A 622 -8.48 3.26 16.06
CA TYR A 622 -7.90 2.80 17.32
C TYR A 622 -8.15 3.81 18.47
N PHE A 623 -7.85 5.10 18.24
CA PHE A 623 -8.10 6.11 19.26
C PHE A 623 -9.58 6.38 19.48
N ALA A 624 -10.43 6.29 18.44
CA ALA A 624 -11.89 6.33 18.62
C ALA A 624 -12.35 5.22 19.58
N SER A 625 -11.85 4.00 19.42
CA SER A 625 -12.15 2.90 20.34
C SER A 625 -11.82 3.25 21.78
N GLY A 626 -10.60 3.74 22.04
CA GLY A 626 -10.20 4.16 23.38
C GLY A 626 -11.07 5.29 23.96
N ILE A 627 -11.45 6.28 23.14
CA ILE A 627 -12.31 7.39 23.59
C ILE A 627 -13.73 6.91 23.90
N TYR A 628 -14.32 6.07 23.06
CA TYR A 628 -15.63 5.46 23.32
C TYR A 628 -15.60 4.55 24.55
N PHE A 629 -14.49 3.84 24.79
CA PHE A 629 -14.27 3.07 26.00
C PHE A 629 -14.27 3.98 27.25
N LEU A 630 -13.53 5.08 27.24
CA LEU A 630 -13.53 6.04 28.36
C LEU A 630 -14.92 6.65 28.58
N TYR A 631 -15.59 7.05 27.49
CA TYR A 631 -16.97 7.56 27.55
C TYR A 631 -17.98 6.52 28.08
N GLY A 632 -17.70 5.23 27.94
CA GLY A 632 -18.51 4.12 28.46
C GLY A 632 -19.41 3.44 27.43
N ASN A 633 -19.23 3.70 26.14
CA ASN A 633 -19.93 2.98 25.07
C ASN A 633 -19.06 1.83 24.55
N LEU A 634 -19.15 0.69 25.24
CA LEU A 634 -18.36 -0.51 24.92
C LEU A 634 -18.67 -1.08 23.52
N ALA A 635 -19.91 -0.94 23.05
CA ALA A 635 -20.32 -1.45 21.74
C ALA A 635 -19.62 -0.69 20.60
N MET A 636 -19.61 0.64 20.66
CA MET A 636 -18.90 1.46 19.67
C MET A 636 -17.39 1.30 19.77
N ALA A 637 -16.86 1.19 20.99
CA ALA A 637 -15.44 0.89 21.19
C ALA A 637 -15.04 -0.41 20.49
N GLN A 638 -15.80 -1.49 20.68
CA GLN A 638 -15.51 -2.78 20.07
C GLN A 638 -15.57 -2.74 18.53
N ARG A 639 -16.53 -2.00 17.97
CA ARG A 639 -16.62 -1.79 16.51
C ARG A 639 -15.38 -1.10 15.95
N PHE A 640 -14.93 -0.02 16.60
CA PHE A 640 -13.75 0.72 16.13
C PHE A 640 -12.43 -0.03 16.36
N ALA A 641 -12.32 -0.83 17.44
CA ALA A 641 -11.16 -1.69 17.64
C ALA A 641 -11.07 -2.77 16.56
N ALA A 642 -12.19 -3.40 16.20
CA ALA A 642 -12.23 -4.38 15.10
C ALA A 642 -11.87 -3.75 13.75
N LYS A 643 -12.36 -2.54 13.47
CA LYS A 643 -11.99 -1.80 12.26
C LYS A 643 -10.50 -1.45 12.23
N ALA A 644 -9.93 -1.03 13.36
CA ALA A 644 -8.49 -0.77 13.47
C ALA A 644 -7.67 -2.05 13.22
N GLU A 645 -8.07 -3.18 13.80
CA GLU A 645 -7.42 -4.47 13.56
C GLU A 645 -7.47 -4.89 12.08
N GLU A 646 -8.65 -4.81 11.44
CA GLU A 646 -8.83 -5.11 10.02
C GLU A 646 -7.95 -4.21 9.15
N THR A 647 -7.94 -2.91 9.43
CA THR A 647 -7.13 -1.94 8.69
C THR A 647 -5.63 -2.18 8.93
N ALA A 648 -5.22 -2.54 10.15
CA ALA A 648 -3.84 -2.91 10.44
C ALA A 648 -3.40 -4.16 9.69
N ALA A 649 -4.29 -5.15 9.52
CA ALA A 649 -4.02 -6.34 8.71
C ALA A 649 -3.89 -5.99 7.21
N LEU A 650 -4.73 -5.08 6.71
CA LEU A 650 -4.65 -4.51 5.35
C LEU A 650 -3.42 -3.61 5.12
N LEU A 651 -2.74 -3.20 6.18
CA LEU A 651 -1.50 -2.41 6.12
C LEU A 651 -0.27 -3.18 6.59
N GLY A 652 -0.45 -4.41 7.08
CA GLY A 652 0.55 -5.21 7.77
C GLY A 652 1.29 -4.51 8.89
N CYS A 653 0.63 -3.55 9.54
CA CYS A 653 1.14 -2.93 10.76
C CYS A 653 0.87 -3.88 11.93
N SER A 654 1.64 -4.98 12.03
CA SER A 654 1.41 -6.06 13.00
C SER A 654 1.35 -5.57 14.44
N GLU A 655 2.18 -4.59 14.82
CA GLU A 655 2.17 -4.01 16.17
C GLU A 655 0.86 -3.28 16.48
N TRP A 656 0.37 -2.46 15.55
CA TRP A 656 -0.92 -1.79 15.68
C TRP A 656 -2.08 -2.78 15.66
N GLY A 657 -2.01 -3.83 14.83
CA GLY A 657 -3.00 -4.91 14.80
C GLY A 657 -3.04 -5.67 16.13
N GLY A 658 -1.88 -6.02 16.68
CA GLY A 658 -1.75 -6.64 17.99
C GLY A 658 -2.29 -5.73 19.09
N ARG A 659 -2.05 -4.42 19.01
CA ARG A 659 -2.56 -3.44 19.97
C ARG A 659 -4.08 -3.26 19.88
N ALA A 660 -4.65 -3.25 18.68
CA ALA A 660 -6.09 -3.22 18.46
C ALA A 660 -6.76 -4.50 19.00
N LEU A 661 -6.15 -5.67 18.77
CA LEU A 661 -6.62 -6.95 19.30
C LEU A 661 -6.55 -6.99 20.83
N PHE A 662 -5.47 -6.47 21.41
CA PHE A 662 -5.33 -6.31 22.86
C PHE A 662 -6.45 -5.43 23.44
N LEU A 663 -6.79 -4.32 22.77
CA LEU A 663 -7.91 -3.45 23.17
C LEU A 663 -9.26 -4.18 23.06
N ARG A 664 -9.47 -5.05 22.07
CA ARG A 664 -10.67 -5.90 22.02
C ARG A 664 -10.73 -6.86 23.22
N GLY A 665 -9.61 -7.47 23.59
CA GLY A 665 -9.52 -8.30 24.81
C GLY A 665 -9.88 -7.51 26.07
N ARG A 666 -9.37 -6.29 26.19
CA ARG A 666 -9.72 -5.34 27.27
C ARG A 666 -11.22 -5.03 27.32
N LEU A 667 -11.85 -4.79 26.17
CA LEU A 667 -13.28 -4.46 26.09
C LEU A 667 -14.16 -5.67 26.46
N LEU A 668 -13.77 -6.87 26.05
CA LEU A 668 -14.44 -8.11 26.44
C LEU A 668 -14.31 -8.40 27.94
N PHE A 669 -13.11 -8.18 28.50
CA PHE A 669 -12.89 -8.25 29.94
C PHE A 669 -13.80 -7.29 30.70
N GLU A 670 -13.88 -6.03 30.25
CA GLU A 670 -14.74 -5.02 30.86
C GLU A 670 -16.22 -5.42 30.82
N ALA A 671 -16.69 -5.98 29.70
CA ALA A 671 -18.04 -6.50 29.55
C ALA A 671 -18.31 -7.78 30.38
N GLY A 672 -17.30 -8.38 31.00
CA GLY A 672 -17.43 -9.63 31.77
C GLY A 672 -17.35 -10.91 30.93
N ASN A 673 -16.97 -10.81 29.66
CA ASN A 673 -16.77 -11.95 28.75
C ASN A 673 -15.32 -12.45 28.86
N TYR A 674 -14.99 -13.00 30.04
CA TYR A 674 -13.61 -13.34 30.41
C TYR A 674 -13.00 -14.44 29.54
N LYS A 675 -13.78 -15.40 29.07
CA LYS A 675 -13.27 -16.51 28.26
C LYS A 675 -12.75 -16.00 26.91
N GLU A 676 -13.57 -15.24 26.20
CA GLU A 676 -13.22 -14.66 24.91
C GLU A 676 -12.07 -13.65 25.05
N ALA A 677 -12.06 -12.87 26.15
CA ALA A 677 -10.95 -11.98 26.45
C ALA A 677 -9.61 -12.74 26.61
N LEU A 678 -9.63 -13.87 27.32
CA LEU A 678 -8.45 -14.70 27.54
C LEU A 678 -7.93 -15.29 26.22
N GLU A 679 -8.82 -15.81 25.37
CA GLU A 679 -8.47 -16.35 24.06
C GLU A 679 -7.73 -15.29 23.19
N LEU A 680 -8.19 -14.03 23.22
CA LEU A 680 -7.52 -12.95 22.53
C LEU A 680 -6.15 -12.64 23.14
N PHE A 681 -6.02 -12.54 24.47
CA PHE A 681 -4.72 -12.27 25.09
C PHE A 681 -3.73 -13.41 24.85
N GLU A 682 -4.16 -14.67 24.91
CA GLU A 682 -3.29 -15.83 24.65
C GLU A 682 -2.83 -15.88 23.20
N SER A 683 -3.64 -15.44 22.24
CA SER A 683 -3.23 -15.33 20.83
C SER A 683 -2.10 -14.30 20.59
N LEU A 684 -1.92 -13.35 21.51
CA LEU A 684 -0.88 -12.32 21.45
C LEU A 684 0.42 -12.75 22.16
N ILE A 685 0.38 -13.79 23.00
CA ILE A 685 1.57 -14.29 23.70
C ILE A 685 2.53 -14.90 22.69
N GLY A 686 3.77 -14.40 22.69
CA GLY A 686 4.83 -14.86 21.78
C GLY A 686 4.90 -14.10 20.46
N THR A 687 3.90 -13.27 20.13
CA THR A 687 3.91 -12.41 18.94
C THR A 687 4.11 -10.93 19.27
N MET A 688 3.70 -10.49 20.46
CA MET A 688 3.82 -9.11 20.94
C MET A 688 4.69 -9.03 22.22
N PRO A 689 5.15 -7.83 22.62
CA PRO A 689 5.84 -7.64 23.90
C PRO A 689 5.02 -8.19 25.08
N GLN A 690 5.60 -9.15 25.80
CA GLN A 690 4.87 -10.04 26.70
C GLN A 690 4.32 -9.35 27.96
N GLY A 691 4.99 -8.34 28.50
CA GLY A 691 4.69 -7.80 29.83
C GLY A 691 3.21 -7.48 30.06
N ALA A 692 2.64 -6.55 29.28
CA ALA A 692 1.25 -6.13 29.43
C ALA A 692 0.26 -7.25 29.07
N VAL A 693 0.56 -8.03 28.02
CA VAL A 693 -0.30 -9.12 27.54
C VAL A 693 -0.44 -10.22 28.59
N GLU A 694 0.68 -10.68 29.16
CA GLU A 694 0.72 -11.71 30.19
C GLU A 694 0.02 -11.26 31.47
N ALA A 695 0.21 -10.00 31.89
CA ALA A 695 -0.46 -9.44 33.06
C ALA A 695 -1.99 -9.48 32.89
N TRP A 696 -2.49 -9.08 31.72
CA TRP A 696 -3.93 -9.08 31.43
C TRP A 696 -4.51 -10.48 31.21
N ALA A 697 -3.75 -11.41 30.60
CA ALA A 697 -4.13 -12.81 30.56
C ALA A 697 -4.24 -13.40 31.98
N PHE A 698 -3.25 -13.13 32.84
CA PHE A 698 -3.27 -13.54 34.25
C PHE A 698 -4.49 -12.99 34.97
N ARG A 699 -4.74 -11.68 34.88
CA ARG A 699 -5.93 -11.04 35.44
C ARG A 699 -7.21 -11.75 34.98
N THR A 700 -7.33 -11.99 33.69
CA THR A 700 -8.51 -12.63 33.09
C THR A 700 -8.74 -14.04 33.62
N ARG A 701 -7.68 -14.85 33.79
CA ARG A 701 -7.77 -16.19 34.41
C ARG A 701 -8.26 -16.13 35.86
N VAL A 702 -7.79 -15.15 36.63
CA VAL A 702 -8.24 -14.94 38.02
C VAL A 702 -9.75 -14.70 38.07
N PHE A 703 -10.28 -13.81 37.22
CA PHE A 703 -11.72 -13.55 37.18
C PHE A 703 -12.53 -14.73 36.65
N LEU A 704 -12.02 -15.46 35.66
CA LEU A 704 -12.68 -16.67 35.15
C LEU A 704 -12.81 -17.75 36.23
N ASN A 705 -11.79 -17.92 37.08
CA ASN A 705 -11.83 -18.87 38.20
C ASN A 705 -12.80 -18.44 39.31
N VAL A 706 -12.87 -17.14 39.61
CA VAL A 706 -13.77 -16.62 40.65
C VAL A 706 -15.24 -16.67 40.20
N THR A 707 -15.52 -16.49 38.91
CA THR A 707 -16.89 -16.50 38.36
C THR A 707 -17.36 -17.87 37.88
N GLY A 708 -16.44 -18.80 37.58
CA GLY A 708 -16.74 -20.13 37.08
C GLY A 708 -17.29 -21.09 38.13
N ALA A 709 -17.96 -22.16 37.67
CA ALA A 709 -18.48 -23.23 38.52
C ALA A 709 -17.37 -24.15 39.09
N SER A 710 -16.20 -24.19 38.45
CA SER A 710 -15.04 -24.95 38.91
C SER A 710 -14.24 -24.08 39.89
N ARG A 711 -14.45 -24.30 41.20
CA ARG A 711 -13.61 -23.72 42.27
C ARG A 711 -12.23 -24.40 42.31
N GLU A 712 -11.50 -24.44 41.21
CA GLU A 712 -10.07 -24.62 41.33
C GLU A 712 -9.51 -23.44 42.13
N LYS A 713 -8.68 -23.73 43.13
CA LYS A 713 -8.17 -22.70 44.04
C LYS A 713 -7.42 -21.65 43.22
N THR A 714 -7.86 -20.40 43.30
CA THR A 714 -7.22 -19.24 42.67
C THR A 714 -5.70 -19.17 42.91
N ALA A 715 -5.24 -19.71 44.04
CA ALA A 715 -3.83 -19.84 44.42
C ALA A 715 -2.94 -20.70 43.48
N SER A 716 -3.52 -21.47 42.54
CA SER A 716 -2.73 -22.27 41.59
C SER A 716 -2.55 -21.63 40.21
N VAL A 717 -3.08 -20.42 39.96
CA VAL A 717 -2.83 -19.74 38.68
C VAL A 717 -1.38 -19.28 38.66
N PRO A 718 -0.54 -19.77 37.73
CA PRO A 718 0.84 -19.31 37.63
C PRO A 718 0.84 -17.81 37.41
N GLY A 719 1.54 -17.08 38.30
CA GLY A 719 1.76 -15.66 38.11
C GLY A 719 2.49 -15.38 36.79
N PRO A 720 2.35 -14.16 36.24
CA PRO A 720 3.15 -13.76 35.08
C PRO A 720 4.64 -13.91 35.40
N SER A 721 5.45 -14.18 34.38
CA SER A 721 6.90 -14.28 34.45
C SER A 721 7.44 -13.11 35.29
N ALA A 722 8.27 -13.37 36.30
CA ALA A 722 8.66 -12.44 37.39
C ALA A 722 9.49 -11.20 36.97
N GLY A 723 9.07 -10.50 35.90
CA GLY A 723 9.56 -9.18 35.54
C GLY A 723 8.90 -8.10 36.40
N ARG A 724 9.58 -6.95 36.52
CA ARG A 724 9.09 -5.75 37.22
C ARG A 724 7.92 -5.04 36.49
N ASN A 725 6.99 -5.78 35.88
CA ASN A 725 5.82 -5.15 35.30
C ASN A 725 4.86 -4.73 36.43
N SER A 726 4.65 -3.43 36.60
CA SER A 726 3.76 -2.87 37.62
C SER A 726 2.30 -3.27 37.42
N ASP A 727 1.85 -3.53 36.18
CA ASP A 727 0.51 -4.07 35.92
C ASP A 727 0.37 -5.50 36.50
N ALA A 728 1.40 -6.33 36.35
CA ALA A 728 1.42 -7.69 36.89
C ALA A 728 1.36 -7.70 38.42
N LEU A 729 2.14 -6.84 39.08
CA LEU A 729 2.10 -6.68 40.53
C LEU A 729 0.72 -6.23 41.01
N LEU A 730 0.11 -5.28 40.30
CA LEU A 730 -1.24 -4.82 40.64
C LEU A 730 -2.27 -5.95 40.55
N PHE A 731 -2.24 -6.74 39.47
CA PHE A 731 -3.18 -7.85 39.32
C PHE A 731 -2.87 -9.00 40.28
N ALA A 732 -1.62 -9.17 40.72
CA ALA A 732 -1.29 -10.09 41.81
C ALA A 732 -1.91 -9.65 43.14
N ALA A 733 -1.89 -8.35 43.46
CA ALA A 733 -2.56 -7.81 44.65
C ALA A 733 -4.09 -8.03 44.57
N GLU A 734 -4.69 -7.81 43.41
CA GLU A 734 -6.11 -8.11 43.14
C GLU A 734 -6.42 -9.61 43.30
N ALA A 735 -5.57 -10.48 42.74
CA ALA A 735 -5.73 -11.94 42.84
C ALA A 735 -5.64 -12.43 44.29
N ALA A 736 -4.64 -11.97 45.05
CA ALA A 736 -4.47 -12.29 46.46
C ALA A 736 -5.70 -11.82 47.28
N PHE A 737 -6.22 -10.62 46.98
CA PHE A 737 -7.44 -10.14 47.62
C PHE A 737 -8.64 -11.05 47.34
N LEU A 738 -8.85 -11.43 46.07
CA LEU A 738 -9.94 -12.32 45.66
C LEU A 738 -9.79 -13.76 46.21
N ALA A 739 -8.56 -14.21 46.46
CA ALA A 739 -8.27 -15.49 47.10
C ALA A 739 -8.46 -15.47 48.63
N GLY A 740 -8.67 -14.29 49.23
CA GLY A 740 -8.76 -14.10 50.69
C GLY A 740 -7.41 -13.97 51.39
N GLU A 741 -6.31 -13.83 50.64
CA GLU A 741 -4.93 -13.71 51.12
C GLU A 741 -4.61 -12.23 51.43
N TYR A 742 -5.39 -11.62 52.32
CA TYR A 742 -5.39 -10.16 52.53
C TYR A 742 -4.03 -9.58 52.98
N ARG A 743 -3.21 -10.34 53.71
CA ARG A 743 -1.86 -9.88 54.11
C ARG A 743 -0.93 -9.73 52.92
N GLU A 744 -1.01 -10.64 51.96
CA GLU A 744 -0.22 -10.58 50.74
C GLU A 744 -0.71 -9.47 49.82
N ALA A 745 -2.04 -9.35 49.64
CA ALA A 745 -2.64 -8.24 48.91
C ALA A 745 -2.19 -6.88 49.45
N LEU A 746 -2.15 -6.72 50.78
CA LEU A 746 -1.65 -5.53 51.45
C LEU A 746 -0.17 -5.27 51.15
N ALA A 747 0.69 -6.26 51.34
CA ALA A 747 2.13 -6.13 51.09
C ALA A 747 2.44 -5.76 49.63
N LEU A 748 1.75 -6.40 48.68
CA LEU A 748 1.87 -6.10 47.26
C LEU A 748 1.39 -4.67 46.96
N ALA A 749 0.23 -4.26 47.49
CA ALA A 749 -0.30 -2.92 47.29
C ALA A 749 0.63 -1.83 47.85
N GLU A 750 1.20 -2.02 49.03
CA GLU A 750 2.19 -1.10 49.61
C GLU A 750 3.46 -1.03 48.76
N SER A 751 3.93 -2.16 48.22
CA SER A 751 5.08 -2.18 47.32
C SER A 751 4.83 -1.38 46.05
N ILE A 752 3.63 -1.47 45.46
CA ILE A 752 3.25 -0.72 44.26
C ILE A 752 3.19 0.77 44.58
N ILE A 753 2.55 1.17 45.67
CA ILE A 753 2.48 2.59 46.07
C ILE A 753 3.89 3.15 46.27
N ALA A 754 4.80 2.40 46.91
CA ALA A 754 6.18 2.83 47.10
C ALA A 754 6.93 2.97 45.77
N LEU A 755 6.77 2.03 44.83
CA LEU A 755 7.36 2.10 43.48
C LEU A 755 6.84 3.31 42.70
N GLU A 756 5.53 3.50 42.64
CA GLU A 756 4.92 4.60 41.88
C GLU A 756 5.22 5.98 42.51
N LEU A 757 5.45 6.05 43.84
CA LEU A 757 5.93 7.26 44.49
C LEU A 757 7.39 7.60 44.14
N GLN A 758 8.24 6.58 43.94
CA GLN A 758 9.61 6.77 43.47
C GLN A 758 9.63 7.28 42.02
N ASP A 759 8.68 6.83 41.20
CA ASP A 759 8.55 7.21 39.79
C ASP A 759 7.64 8.43 39.55
N ALA A 760 7.07 9.04 40.59
CA ALA A 760 6.09 10.14 40.46
C ALA A 760 6.61 11.40 39.73
N GLY A 761 7.93 11.54 39.55
CA GLY A 761 8.55 12.60 38.76
C GLY A 761 8.84 12.25 37.31
N ASN A 762 8.65 10.99 36.91
CA ASN A 762 8.94 10.49 35.56
C ASN A 762 7.62 10.16 34.86
N GLU A 763 6.91 11.19 34.39
CA GLU A 763 5.72 10.96 33.57
C GLU A 763 6.12 10.26 32.27
N SER A 764 5.66 9.01 32.12
CA SER A 764 5.88 8.22 30.91
C SER A 764 5.34 8.96 29.68
N PHE A 765 6.16 9.04 28.64
CA PHE A 765 5.75 9.65 27.38
C PHE A 765 4.52 8.94 26.79
N PHE A 766 3.51 9.72 26.41
CA PHE A 766 2.30 9.21 25.77
C PHE A 766 2.47 9.09 24.25
N PHE A 767 2.70 7.88 23.75
CA PHE A 767 2.85 7.64 22.31
C PHE A 767 1.52 7.80 21.57
N THR A 768 1.51 8.63 20.52
CA THR A 768 0.34 8.91 19.68
C THR A 768 0.46 8.33 18.27
N GLU A 769 1.68 8.14 17.78
CA GLU A 769 1.95 7.64 16.42
C GLU A 769 2.50 6.21 16.38
N SER A 770 2.86 5.64 17.54
CA SER A 770 3.30 4.25 17.73
C SER A 770 2.48 3.54 18.82
N PRO A 771 2.37 2.19 18.79
CA PRO A 771 1.74 1.43 19.88
C PRO A 771 2.55 1.49 21.17
N ASP A 772 1.87 1.70 22.31
CA ASP A 772 2.52 1.72 23.62
C ASP A 772 2.26 0.41 24.39
N TRP A 773 3.31 -0.40 24.57
CA TRP A 773 3.26 -1.67 25.29
C TRP A 773 3.78 -1.59 26.73
N SER A 774 4.16 -0.40 27.22
CA SER A 774 4.67 -0.21 28.58
C SER A 774 3.65 -0.60 29.65
N SER A 775 2.36 -0.50 29.33
CA SER A 775 1.26 -0.91 30.18
C SER A 775 0.02 -1.29 29.35
N GLY A 776 -0.80 -2.18 29.89
CA GLY A 776 -2.13 -2.46 29.37
C GLY A 776 -3.17 -1.37 29.65
N PHE A 777 -2.79 -0.34 30.42
CA PHE A 777 -3.55 0.92 30.57
C PHE A 777 -3.08 2.01 29.59
N ALA A 778 -1.91 1.84 28.96
CA ALA A 778 -1.40 2.81 28.00
C ALA A 778 -2.37 3.00 26.83
N GLN A 779 -2.50 4.21 26.29
CA GLN A 779 -3.43 4.49 25.17
C GLN A 779 -4.88 4.05 25.40
N CYS A 780 -5.30 3.92 26.66
CA CYS A 780 -6.69 3.76 27.09
C CYS A 780 -6.93 4.76 28.23
N GLU A 781 -6.96 4.30 29.48
CA GLU A 781 -6.99 5.17 30.66
C GLU A 781 -5.76 6.10 30.71
N GLY A 782 -4.62 5.61 30.20
CA GLY A 782 -3.39 6.35 29.99
C GLY A 782 -3.54 7.65 29.20
N MET A 783 -4.61 7.80 28.40
CA MET A 783 -4.86 9.04 27.65
C MET A 783 -5.17 10.22 28.58
N PHE A 784 -5.79 10.02 29.74
CA PHE A 784 -6.19 11.14 30.61
C PHE A 784 -5.67 11.02 32.04
N ILE A 785 -5.33 9.81 32.50
CA ILE A 785 -4.67 9.54 33.78
C ILE A 785 -3.29 8.95 33.48
N PRO A 786 -2.19 9.50 34.01
CA PRO A 786 -0.88 8.87 33.89
C PRO A 786 -0.92 7.42 34.42
N PRO A 787 -0.34 6.42 33.72
CA PRO A 787 -0.46 5.01 34.11
C PRO A 787 -0.05 4.73 35.56
N GLY A 788 1.01 5.38 36.05
CA GLY A 788 1.46 5.23 37.43
C GLY A 788 0.46 5.74 38.46
N ALA A 789 -0.18 6.89 38.19
CA ALA A 789 -1.23 7.43 39.04
C ALA A 789 -2.45 6.50 39.10
N LEU A 790 -2.81 5.86 37.98
CA LEU A 790 -3.90 4.89 37.94
C LEU A 790 -3.58 3.65 38.78
N ARG A 791 -2.38 3.07 38.61
CA ARG A 791 -1.94 1.90 39.38
C ARG A 791 -1.84 2.20 40.88
N ALA A 792 -1.26 3.35 41.24
CA ALA A 792 -1.19 3.79 42.63
C ALA A 792 -2.59 3.94 43.24
N ARG A 793 -3.57 4.46 42.48
CA ARG A 793 -4.96 4.56 42.93
C ARG A 793 -5.57 3.17 43.17
N PHE A 794 -5.43 2.24 42.23
CA PHE A 794 -5.90 0.87 42.43
C PHE A 794 -5.22 0.18 43.60
N ALA A 795 -3.91 0.34 43.75
CA ALA A 795 -3.16 -0.24 44.87
C ALA A 795 -3.65 0.32 46.20
N ARG A 796 -3.93 1.62 46.33
CA ARG A 796 -4.55 2.21 47.53
C ARG A 796 -5.92 1.60 47.83
N VAL A 797 -6.74 1.38 46.81
CA VAL A 797 -8.05 0.73 46.98
C VAL A 797 -7.90 -0.71 47.47
N TYR A 798 -7.00 -1.50 46.88
CA TYR A 798 -6.74 -2.88 47.33
C TYR A 798 -6.09 -2.96 48.71
N LYS A 799 -5.19 -2.03 49.04
CA LYS A 799 -4.64 -1.84 50.38
C LYS A 799 -5.77 -1.62 51.40
N ALA A 800 -6.63 -0.64 51.15
CA ALA A 800 -7.72 -0.30 52.06
C ALA A 800 -8.73 -1.45 52.21
N LEU A 801 -9.08 -2.11 51.10
CA LEU A 801 -9.93 -3.30 51.11
C LEU A 801 -9.29 -4.43 51.94
N ALA A 802 -8.01 -4.74 51.73
CA ALA A 802 -7.31 -5.78 52.47
C ALA A 802 -7.21 -5.47 53.97
N GLN A 803 -6.83 -4.25 54.34
CA GLN A 803 -6.77 -3.82 55.75
C GLN A 803 -8.13 -3.91 56.43
N SER A 804 -9.20 -3.56 55.73
CA SER A 804 -10.56 -3.64 56.25
C SER A 804 -11.01 -5.08 56.57
N ARG A 805 -10.42 -6.09 55.92
CA ARG A 805 -10.71 -7.52 56.14
C ARG A 805 -9.85 -8.16 57.23
N LEU A 806 -8.75 -7.52 57.62
CA LEU A 806 -7.82 -8.01 58.65
C LEU A 806 -8.23 -7.62 60.10
N LEU A 807 -9.51 -7.27 60.32
CA LEU A 807 -10.07 -6.83 61.61
C LEU A 807 -9.35 -5.59 62.17
N PRO A 808 -9.52 -4.43 61.52
CA PRO A 808 -8.86 -3.19 61.94
C PRO A 808 -9.32 -2.73 63.34
N SER A 809 -8.46 -2.02 64.07
CA SER A 809 -8.88 -1.25 65.25
C SER A 809 -9.87 -0.14 64.86
N GLU A 810 -10.58 0.45 65.81
CA GLU A 810 -11.50 1.57 65.51
C GLU A 810 -10.73 2.78 64.92
N GLU A 811 -9.52 3.02 65.40
CA GLU A 811 -8.63 4.07 64.89
C GLU A 811 -8.24 3.82 63.42
N LEU A 812 -7.80 2.60 63.10
CA LEU A 812 -7.46 2.21 61.73
C LEU A 812 -8.72 2.23 60.84
N SER A 813 -9.88 1.84 61.37
CA SER A 813 -11.15 1.94 60.65
C SER A 813 -11.48 3.38 60.27
N ALA A 814 -11.30 4.34 61.18
CA ALA A 814 -11.48 5.75 60.88
C ALA A 814 -10.45 6.27 59.86
N GLU A 815 -9.20 5.84 59.94
CA GLU A 815 -8.14 6.18 58.97
C GLU A 815 -8.49 5.69 57.56
N LEU A 816 -8.86 4.40 57.42
CA LEU A 816 -9.31 3.82 56.16
C LEU A 816 -10.50 4.57 55.56
N ARG A 817 -11.44 4.97 56.43
CA ARG A 817 -12.60 5.77 56.02
C ARG A 817 -12.20 7.12 55.44
N ASN A 818 -11.30 7.82 56.11
CA ASN A 818 -10.78 9.11 55.66
C ASN A 818 -9.94 8.97 54.38
N GLU A 819 -9.10 7.93 54.27
CA GLU A 819 -8.26 7.68 53.10
C GLU A 819 -9.11 7.45 51.84
N MET A 820 -10.12 6.59 51.91
CA MET A 820 -11.02 6.33 50.80
C MET A 820 -11.90 7.53 50.44
N GLN A 821 -12.39 8.27 51.44
CA GLN A 821 -13.16 9.48 51.19
C GLN A 821 -12.32 10.56 50.48
N ARG A 822 -11.04 10.69 50.86
CA ARG A 822 -10.08 11.56 50.19
C ARG A 822 -9.85 11.12 48.75
N LEU A 823 -9.55 9.83 48.54
CA LEU A 823 -9.37 9.26 47.19
C LEU A 823 -10.57 9.56 46.30
N ILE A 824 -11.80 9.36 46.81
CA ILE A 824 -13.03 9.57 46.05
C ILE A 824 -13.29 11.04 45.73
N ARG A 825 -13.02 11.96 46.67
CA ARG A 825 -13.36 13.39 46.52
C ARG A 825 -12.30 14.18 45.76
N GLU A 826 -11.04 13.85 45.96
CA GLU A 826 -9.92 14.68 45.50
C GLU A 826 -9.22 14.10 44.27
N GLU A 827 -9.21 12.77 44.12
CA GLU A 827 -8.40 12.10 43.10
C GLU A 827 -9.21 11.49 41.95
N ILE A 828 -10.50 11.18 42.13
CA ILE A 828 -11.32 10.56 41.06
C ILE A 828 -11.86 11.63 40.10
N PRO A 829 -11.53 11.56 38.80
CA PRO A 829 -12.10 12.44 37.77
C PRO A 829 -13.58 12.12 37.52
N ALA A 830 -14.40 13.16 37.39
CA ALA A 830 -15.83 13.09 37.72
C ALA A 830 -16.73 12.23 36.81
N ASP A 831 -16.32 11.88 35.57
CA ASP A 831 -17.19 11.14 34.61
C ASP A 831 -16.48 10.31 33.50
N GLY A 832 -15.14 10.18 33.53
CA GLY A 832 -14.35 9.52 32.47
C GLY A 832 -13.60 8.24 32.85
N ASP A 833 -13.52 7.92 34.14
CA ASP A 833 -12.82 6.72 34.63
C ASP A 833 -13.69 5.47 34.46
N PRO A 834 -13.23 4.44 33.72
CA PRO A 834 -13.95 3.17 33.62
C PRO A 834 -14.24 2.51 34.96
N ASN A 835 -13.42 2.80 35.97
CA ASN A 835 -13.44 2.13 37.27
C ASN A 835 -14.18 2.93 38.37
N ASP A 836 -14.85 4.03 38.00
CA ASP A 836 -15.55 4.89 38.95
C ASP A 836 -16.54 4.09 39.83
N ALA A 837 -17.37 3.24 39.22
CA ALA A 837 -18.31 2.38 39.94
C ALA A 837 -17.60 1.43 40.94
N PHE A 838 -16.43 0.91 40.56
CA PHE A 838 -15.64 0.03 41.42
C PHE A 838 -15.10 0.77 42.65
N TYR A 839 -14.61 2.00 42.51
CA TYR A 839 -14.10 2.77 43.65
C TYR A 839 -15.18 3.05 44.71
N TYR A 840 -16.40 3.38 44.28
CA TYR A 840 -17.53 3.56 45.21
C TYR A 840 -18.04 2.23 45.77
N TYR A 841 -17.95 1.12 45.02
CA TYR A 841 -18.25 -0.21 45.55
C TYR A 841 -17.22 -0.65 46.61
N ALA A 842 -15.94 -0.38 46.39
CA ALA A 842 -14.89 -0.62 47.37
C ALA A 842 -15.13 0.20 48.64
N TRP A 843 -15.56 1.45 48.50
CA TRP A 843 -15.95 2.29 49.63
C TRP A 843 -17.09 1.71 50.46
N TYR A 844 -18.17 1.27 49.79
CA TYR A 844 -19.25 0.53 50.43
C TYR A 844 -18.73 -0.69 51.19
N SER A 845 -17.86 -1.49 50.57
CA SER A 845 -17.30 -2.71 51.17
C SER A 845 -16.51 -2.42 52.46
N ILE A 846 -15.74 -1.32 52.47
CA ILE A 846 -14.96 -0.88 53.63
C ILE A 846 -15.87 -0.36 54.74
N LEU A 847 -16.91 0.41 54.40
CA LEU A 847 -17.92 0.83 55.38
C LEU A 847 -18.62 -0.36 56.03
N GLN A 848 -18.94 -1.39 55.23
CA GLN A 848 -19.58 -2.60 55.72
C GLN A 848 -18.67 -3.37 56.69
N SER A 849 -17.40 -3.55 56.35
CA SER A 849 -16.46 -4.31 57.18
C SER A 849 -16.00 -3.55 58.43
N THR A 850 -16.06 -2.21 58.41
CA THR A 850 -15.70 -1.36 59.57
C THR A 850 -16.89 -1.02 60.47
N GLY A 851 -18.06 -1.61 60.24
CA GLY A 851 -19.23 -1.44 61.10
C GLY A 851 -19.90 -0.06 61.02
N ALA A 852 -19.81 0.62 59.88
CA ALA A 852 -20.45 1.92 59.68
C ALA A 852 -21.99 1.84 59.79
N PRO A 853 -22.67 2.93 60.16
CA PRO A 853 -24.13 3.00 60.20
C PRO A 853 -24.81 2.60 58.87
N GLN A 854 -25.99 1.97 58.94
CA GLN A 854 -26.75 1.55 57.74
C GLN A 854 -27.06 2.68 56.76
N VAL A 855 -27.28 3.90 57.25
CA VAL A 855 -27.56 5.08 56.41
C VAL A 855 -26.38 5.39 55.49
N ASP A 856 -25.17 5.24 56.01
CA ASP A 856 -23.94 5.48 55.24
C ASP A 856 -23.75 4.39 54.18
N LEU A 857 -24.06 3.13 54.51
CA LEU A 857 -24.02 2.00 53.58
C LEU A 857 -24.98 2.18 52.41
N GLY A 858 -26.25 2.47 52.69
CA GLY A 858 -27.27 2.65 51.64
C GLY A 858 -26.94 3.82 50.72
N THR A 859 -26.36 4.89 51.26
CA THR A 859 -25.89 6.04 50.49
C THR A 859 -24.73 5.66 49.57
N ALA A 860 -23.73 4.93 50.07
CA ALA A 860 -22.58 4.48 49.28
C ALA A 860 -23.00 3.57 48.10
N VAL A 861 -23.85 2.56 48.36
CA VAL A 861 -24.37 1.66 47.31
C VAL A 861 -25.20 2.43 46.28
N SER A 862 -26.07 3.35 46.74
CA SER A 862 -26.89 4.18 45.85
C SER A 862 -26.06 5.02 44.90
N ILE A 863 -24.94 5.60 45.38
CA ILE A 863 -24.02 6.36 44.55
C ILE A 863 -23.31 5.43 43.55
N ALA A 864 -22.69 4.34 44.04
CA ALA A 864 -21.99 3.37 43.20
C ALA A 864 -22.88 2.83 42.07
N PHE A 865 -24.10 2.42 42.41
CA PHE A 865 -25.06 1.86 41.47
C PHE A 865 -25.54 2.89 40.44
N LYS A 866 -25.76 4.15 40.84
CA LYS A 866 -26.06 5.24 39.88
C LYS A 866 -24.92 5.46 38.90
N ARG A 867 -23.65 5.35 39.33
CA ARG A 867 -22.48 5.44 38.43
C ARG A 867 -22.47 4.29 37.42
N LEU A 868 -22.69 3.06 37.89
CA LEU A 868 -22.84 1.88 37.03
C LEU A 868 -23.96 2.06 36.00
N GLN A 869 -25.16 2.47 36.44
CA GLN A 869 -26.31 2.68 35.56
C GLN A 869 -26.06 3.76 34.51
N ARG A 870 -25.45 4.89 34.89
CA ARG A 870 -25.09 5.96 33.94
C ARG A 870 -24.17 5.43 32.85
N ARG A 871 -23.13 4.66 33.22
CA ARG A 871 -22.21 4.07 32.24
C ARG A 871 -22.93 3.03 31.36
N ALA A 872 -23.70 2.12 31.96
CA ALA A 872 -24.49 1.12 31.24
C ALA A 872 -25.49 1.74 30.25
N SER A 873 -26.08 2.89 30.60
CA SER A 873 -27.03 3.60 29.72
C SER A 873 -26.42 4.12 28.41
N ARG A 874 -25.08 4.26 28.36
CA ARG A 874 -24.32 4.66 27.17
C ARG A 874 -23.95 3.49 26.26
N ILE A 875 -24.18 2.24 26.68
CA ILE A 875 -23.86 1.04 25.88
C ILE A 875 -25.03 0.73 24.95
N ASP A 876 -24.86 0.93 23.65
CA ASP A 876 -25.95 0.79 22.67
C ASP A 876 -26.46 -0.65 22.53
N SER A 877 -25.56 -1.64 22.56
CA SER A 877 -25.92 -3.06 22.48
C SER A 877 -26.54 -3.54 23.79
N ALA A 878 -27.78 -4.02 23.74
CA ALA A 878 -28.48 -4.59 24.90
C ALA A 878 -27.77 -5.82 25.48
N GLU A 879 -27.16 -6.65 24.63
CA GLU A 879 -26.40 -7.83 25.04
C GLU A 879 -25.14 -7.45 25.81
N ILE A 880 -24.31 -6.56 25.25
CA ILE A 880 -23.08 -6.08 25.91
C ILE A 880 -23.45 -5.34 27.21
N ARG A 881 -24.53 -4.56 27.20
CA ARG A 881 -25.02 -3.87 28.40
C ARG A 881 -25.43 -4.84 29.49
N SER A 882 -26.15 -5.91 29.13
CA SER A 882 -26.54 -6.96 30.09
C SER A 882 -25.30 -7.62 30.67
N ALA A 883 -24.38 -8.08 29.82
CA ALA A 883 -23.13 -8.72 30.25
C ALA A 883 -22.30 -7.79 31.15
N TYR A 884 -22.15 -6.52 30.78
CA TYR A 884 -21.42 -5.53 31.57
C TYR A 884 -21.99 -5.37 32.99
N VAL A 885 -23.32 -5.41 33.15
CA VAL A 885 -23.97 -5.27 34.46
C VAL A 885 -23.94 -6.58 35.25
N SER A 886 -24.16 -7.74 34.62
CA SER A 886 -24.36 -9.02 35.31
C SER A 886 -23.13 -9.92 35.37
N ASN A 887 -22.30 -9.94 34.32
CA ASN A 887 -21.22 -10.90 34.15
C ASN A 887 -19.89 -10.35 34.66
N ASN A 888 -19.67 -9.03 34.56
CA ASN A 888 -18.51 -8.40 35.17
C ASN A 888 -18.59 -8.58 36.69
N TYR A 889 -17.56 -9.19 37.30
CA TYR A 889 -17.56 -9.60 38.70
C TYR A 889 -17.91 -8.46 39.67
N TRP A 890 -17.24 -7.31 39.53
CA TRP A 890 -17.44 -6.18 40.44
C TRP A 890 -18.81 -5.53 40.22
N ASN A 891 -19.26 -5.40 38.97
CA ASN A 891 -20.59 -4.85 38.66
C ASN A 891 -21.72 -5.80 39.11
N GLY A 892 -21.53 -7.11 38.98
CA GLY A 892 -22.44 -8.13 39.47
C GLY A 892 -22.55 -8.09 41.00
N ALA A 893 -21.42 -7.97 41.70
CA ALA A 893 -21.38 -7.81 43.15
C ALA A 893 -22.09 -6.53 43.61
N LEU A 894 -21.84 -5.41 42.92
CA LEU A 894 -22.54 -4.14 43.17
C LEU A 894 -24.05 -4.25 42.90
N THR A 895 -24.46 -4.97 41.85
CA THR A 895 -25.87 -5.20 41.54
C THR A 895 -26.55 -6.05 42.61
N LEU A 896 -25.87 -7.04 43.19
CA LEU A 896 -26.38 -7.81 44.33
C LEU A 896 -26.56 -6.93 45.57
N ALA A 897 -25.57 -6.10 45.91
CA ALA A 897 -25.70 -5.13 46.99
C ALA A 897 -26.87 -4.16 46.76
N ALA A 898 -27.07 -3.69 45.52
CA ALA A 898 -28.21 -2.84 45.17
C ALA A 898 -29.57 -3.52 45.42
N LYS A 899 -29.69 -4.84 45.20
CA LYS A 899 -30.90 -5.62 45.55
C LYS A 899 -31.13 -5.67 47.05
N GLU A 900 -30.08 -5.90 47.84
CA GLU A 900 -30.17 -5.95 49.31
C GLU A 900 -30.71 -4.63 49.90
N PHE A 901 -30.33 -3.50 49.30
CA PHE A 901 -30.81 -2.16 49.66
C PHE A 901 -32.09 -1.71 48.93
N LYS A 902 -32.75 -2.60 48.17
CA LYS A 902 -34.01 -2.33 47.44
C LYS A 902 -33.92 -1.14 46.47
N LEU A 903 -32.78 -1.01 45.77
CA LEU A 903 -32.57 0.01 44.74
C LEU A 903 -33.02 -0.43 43.34
N ILE A 904 -33.31 -1.73 43.17
CA ILE A 904 -33.82 -2.38 41.95
C ILE A 904 -34.90 -3.40 42.25
#